data_AF-A0A2G6WSR4-F1
#
_entry.id   AF-A0A2G6WSR4-F1
#
_cell.length_a   1.000
_cell.length_b   1.000
_cell.length_c   1.000
_cell.angle_alpha   90.00
_cell.angle_beta   90.00
_cell.angle_gamma   90.00
#
_symmetry.space_group_name_H-M   'P 1'
#
loop_
_entity.id
_entity.type
_entity.pdbx_description
1 polymer ?
#
loop_
_entity_poly.entity_id
_entity_poly.type
_entity_poly.pdbx_seq_one_letter_code
_entity_poly.pdbx_strand_id
1 'polypeptide(L)'
;MPLSSPLAVARSAVKASPLSWWRTWWRKQTPVLQDAVAMLAPMAAVLLFLAAIVSAFWYLRTEEVEREQESVRRDVEYAQQRMRLRLLERQEQLMRIARDASNREIDPVEFTSRAESLVSQFPELQTISWIDDRRRFKAGYAAPSVHPAQQHLIGDVLRPGDIESNYALARELRQPVYSQPVAGGEPAAMLQLHIPLFDQGLFAGVVLGEFSIDGLLRYGMPSEVQARYAVSLLDAKGNVIAGNTTPLKNSGTRLLPWTEATNEYEVPVSPVGNALMLRAQAYRTSQGVVGNGLFWLVCALSVMTSWMLIGTWRHTRRRLQAQQRLVAETNFRRAMENSMLTGMRVLDLQGRITYVNAAFCAMTGWSEDELVGQTPPFPYWLESDREVMNERLEEELHGRALPGGFQVRVKRKNGSVFNARLYVSPLIDARGHQTGWMTSMTDITEPTRIREQLSASYERFTTVLEALDAAVSVAPIGSEELLFANKLYRLWFGSDTVGHLGMVAQAGVPPSNAHDEGLDDVDPYAGLPIDTLTAAQTANNEIFVPHLGKWLEVRSRYLTWVDGRLAQLVIATDITPRRDAEEQAAAQADKAQAASRLITMGEMASSVAHELNQPLTAIANYCNGMMSRIKGQTIDNDALLAALEKTSKQAQRAGQIIQRIRSFVKRSEPNRTPADVATMVSEAVELAGIELRRRNVRLNHYVAARLPVVRVDPILIEQVMVNLLKNAAESIDIADRPLARRSVELRVLPKVIEGQNAIEFSVQDTGKGLSPEVMDRLYEAFFSTKPEGMGIGLNLCRTIVESHRGRMQAENIYNGPDVIGCRFSFWIPVLDAISSVASDEAKVPA
;
A
#
# COMPACT_ATOMS: atom_id res chain seq x y z
N MET A 1 -47.55 33.15 -33.54
CA MET A 1 -48.36 32.02 -34.06
C MET A 1 -48.25 32.01 -35.58
N PRO A 2 -48.19 30.86 -36.26
CA PRO A 2 -47.85 29.54 -35.71
C PRO A 2 -47.02 28.59 -36.63
N LEU A 3 -46.41 27.58 -35.96
CA LEU A 3 -46.25 26.14 -36.33
C LEU A 3 -45.45 25.80 -37.61
N SER A 4 -44.52 24.85 -37.67
CA SER A 4 -44.25 23.64 -36.88
C SER A 4 -42.88 23.06 -37.29
N SER A 5 -42.07 22.61 -36.33
CA SER A 5 -40.81 21.86 -36.53
C SER A 5 -41.08 20.35 -36.63
N PRO A 6 -40.35 19.58 -37.48
CA PRO A 6 -40.39 18.13 -37.44
C PRO A 6 -39.28 17.57 -36.56
N LEU A 7 -39.65 16.77 -35.56
CA LEU A 7 -38.77 15.96 -34.73
C LEU A 7 -38.17 14.81 -35.56
N ALA A 8 -36.86 14.86 -35.78
CA ALA A 8 -36.08 13.72 -36.25
C ALA A 8 -35.79 12.77 -35.08
N VAL A 9 -36.36 11.57 -35.12
CA VAL A 9 -36.06 10.46 -34.20
C VAL A 9 -34.73 9.83 -34.62
N ALA A 10 -33.64 10.26 -33.99
CA ALA A 10 -32.38 9.53 -34.03
C ALA A 10 -32.43 8.38 -33.02
N ARG A 11 -32.55 7.14 -33.51
CA ARG A 11 -32.36 5.92 -32.69
C ARG A 11 -30.93 5.87 -32.18
N SER A 12 -30.75 6.06 -30.87
CA SER A 12 -29.49 5.77 -30.20
C SER A 12 -29.30 4.25 -30.08
N ALA A 13 -28.33 3.72 -30.83
CA ALA A 13 -27.82 2.37 -30.59
C ALA A 13 -27.07 2.38 -29.25
N VAL A 14 -27.73 1.89 -28.20
CA VAL A 14 -27.14 1.71 -26.87
C VAL A 14 -25.99 0.71 -26.99
N LYS A 15 -24.75 1.19 -26.78
CA LYS A 15 -23.59 0.32 -26.55
C LYS A 15 -23.86 -0.48 -25.27
N ALA A 16 -24.17 -1.76 -25.44
CA ALA A 16 -24.38 -2.68 -24.33
C ALA A 16 -23.10 -2.76 -23.49
N SER A 17 -23.21 -2.38 -22.21
CA SER A 17 -22.13 -2.57 -21.25
C SER A 17 -21.88 -4.08 -21.07
N PRO A 18 -20.64 -4.53 -20.84
CA PRO A 18 -20.32 -5.97 -20.67
C PRO A 18 -21.14 -6.65 -19.57
N LEU A 19 -21.55 -5.88 -18.55
CA LEU A 19 -22.44 -6.32 -17.46
C LEU A 19 -23.87 -6.62 -17.92
N SER A 20 -24.39 -5.87 -18.90
CA SER A 20 -25.75 -6.07 -19.43
C SER A 20 -25.87 -7.36 -20.23
N TRP A 21 -24.83 -7.69 -21.00
CA TRP A 21 -24.73 -8.94 -21.76
C TRP A 21 -24.65 -10.16 -20.84
N TRP A 22 -23.84 -10.09 -19.78
CA TRP A 22 -23.70 -11.19 -18.84
C TRP A 22 -24.99 -11.46 -18.05
N ARG A 23 -25.70 -10.42 -17.62
CA ARG A 23 -27.02 -10.55 -16.96
C ARG A 23 -28.08 -11.14 -17.88
N THR A 24 -28.11 -10.74 -19.15
CA THR A 24 -29.05 -11.31 -20.12
C THR A 24 -28.70 -12.75 -20.48
N TRP A 25 -27.41 -13.09 -20.55
CA TRP A 25 -26.96 -14.47 -20.75
C TRP A 25 -27.31 -15.35 -19.55
N TRP A 26 -27.02 -14.90 -18.31
CA TRP A 26 -27.32 -15.64 -17.08
C TRP A 26 -28.82 -15.95 -16.95
N ARG A 27 -29.68 -14.94 -17.18
CA ARG A 27 -31.14 -15.12 -17.15
C ARG A 27 -31.69 -16.02 -18.26
N LYS A 28 -30.94 -16.23 -19.34
CA LYS A 28 -31.31 -17.14 -20.43
C LYS A 28 -30.92 -18.59 -20.17
N GLN A 29 -30.08 -18.87 -19.17
CA GLN A 29 -29.68 -20.23 -18.83
C GLN A 29 -30.76 -20.97 -18.04
N THR A 30 -30.84 -22.29 -18.22
CA THR A 30 -31.76 -23.14 -17.45
C THR A 30 -31.32 -23.19 -15.98
N PRO A 31 -32.24 -23.44 -15.02
CA PRO A 31 -31.90 -23.50 -13.59
C PRO A 31 -30.78 -24.49 -13.28
N VAL A 32 -30.73 -25.60 -14.03
CA VAL A 32 -29.68 -26.63 -13.92
C VAL A 32 -28.31 -26.10 -14.34
N LEU A 33 -28.26 -25.30 -15.41
CA LEU A 33 -27.02 -24.65 -15.87
C LEU A 33 -26.60 -23.52 -14.93
N GLN A 34 -27.55 -22.76 -14.38
CA GLN A 34 -27.27 -21.74 -13.37
C GLN A 34 -26.68 -22.34 -12.10
N ASP A 35 -27.22 -23.45 -11.59
CA ASP A 35 -26.67 -24.18 -10.45
C ASP A 35 -25.28 -24.77 -10.75
N ALA A 36 -25.09 -25.31 -11.95
CA ALA A 36 -23.80 -25.86 -12.36
C ALA A 36 -22.71 -24.76 -12.44
N VAL A 37 -23.04 -23.60 -12.99
CA VAL A 37 -22.09 -22.49 -13.10
C VAL A 37 -21.86 -21.80 -11.75
N ALA A 38 -22.90 -21.65 -10.92
CA ALA A 38 -22.77 -21.10 -9.57
C ALA A 38 -21.87 -21.98 -8.67
N MET A 39 -21.92 -23.30 -8.85
CA MET A 39 -21.05 -24.25 -8.15
C MET A 39 -19.60 -24.26 -8.67
N LEU A 40 -19.37 -23.95 -9.94
CA LEU A 40 -18.03 -23.90 -10.54
C LEU A 40 -17.31 -22.57 -10.31
N ALA A 41 -18.05 -21.49 -10.04
CA ALA A 41 -17.50 -20.15 -9.84
C ALA A 41 -16.44 -20.05 -8.71
N PRO A 42 -16.61 -20.67 -7.52
CA PRO A 42 -15.59 -20.64 -6.46
C PRO A 42 -14.30 -21.37 -6.87
N MET A 43 -14.43 -22.48 -7.59
CA MET A 43 -13.27 -23.25 -8.07
C MET A 43 -12.50 -22.48 -9.15
N ALA A 44 -13.22 -21.83 -10.07
CA ALA A 44 -12.63 -20.95 -11.06
C ALA A 44 -11.92 -19.74 -10.40
N ALA A 45 -12.49 -19.17 -9.33
CA ALA A 45 -11.87 -18.07 -8.59
C ALA A 45 -10.55 -18.48 -7.92
N VAL A 46 -10.50 -19.65 -7.27
CA VAL A 46 -9.26 -20.17 -6.66
C VAL A 46 -8.18 -20.45 -7.71
N LEU A 47 -8.55 -21.02 -8.86
CA LEU A 47 -7.60 -21.28 -9.95
C LEU A 47 -7.07 -20.00 -10.60
N LEU A 48 -7.93 -19.00 -10.81
CA LEU A 48 -7.51 -17.69 -11.33
C LEU A 48 -6.59 -16.97 -10.35
N PHE A 49 -6.88 -17.04 -9.05
CA PHE A 49 -6.02 -16.48 -8.01
C PHE A 49 -4.64 -17.17 -7.99
N LEU A 50 -4.61 -18.51 -8.07
CA LEU A 50 -3.36 -19.26 -8.16
C LEU A 50 -2.56 -18.87 -9.42
N ALA A 51 -3.21 -18.78 -10.58
CA ALA A 51 -2.57 -18.37 -11.82
C ALA A 51 -2.00 -16.94 -11.73
N ALA A 52 -2.74 -16.01 -11.12
CA ALA A 52 -2.28 -14.64 -10.91
C ALA A 52 -1.04 -14.58 -9.99
N ILE A 53 -1.02 -15.37 -8.91
CA ILE A 53 0.11 -15.43 -7.99
C ILE A 53 1.34 -16.06 -8.65
N VAL A 54 1.15 -17.16 -9.39
CA VAL A 54 2.25 -17.80 -10.13
C VAL A 54 2.82 -16.84 -11.18
N SER A 55 1.97 -16.13 -11.92
CA SER A 55 2.39 -15.14 -12.91
C SER A 55 3.11 -13.96 -12.27
N ALA A 56 2.61 -13.44 -11.14
CA ALA A 56 3.23 -12.33 -10.42
C ALA A 56 4.60 -12.73 -9.85
N PHE A 57 4.70 -13.93 -9.26
CA PHE A 57 5.96 -14.44 -8.74
C PHE A 57 6.97 -14.69 -9.86
N TRP A 58 6.54 -15.28 -10.97
CA TRP A 58 7.40 -15.47 -12.14
C TRP A 58 7.89 -14.13 -12.69
N TYR A 59 6.98 -13.15 -12.85
CA TYR A 59 7.33 -11.81 -13.31
C TYR A 59 8.33 -11.12 -12.37
N LEU A 60 8.04 -11.06 -11.07
CA LEU A 60 8.91 -10.43 -10.07
C LEU A 60 10.30 -11.08 -10.02
N ARG A 61 10.36 -12.41 -10.08
CA ARG A 61 11.62 -13.14 -10.09
C ARG A 61 12.44 -12.89 -11.36
N THR A 62 11.76 -12.77 -12.51
CA THR A 62 12.43 -12.46 -13.78
C THR A 62 12.97 -11.02 -13.75
N GLU A 63 12.17 -10.07 -13.26
CA GLU A 63 12.56 -8.67 -13.10
C GLU A 63 13.71 -8.49 -12.08
N GLU A 64 13.71 -9.25 -10.98
CA GLU A 64 14.78 -9.24 -9.99
C GLU A 64 16.11 -9.74 -10.58
N VAL A 65 16.07 -10.84 -11.34
CA VAL A 65 17.26 -11.39 -12.03
C VAL A 65 17.79 -10.41 -13.08
N GLU A 66 16.91 -9.79 -13.89
CA GLU A 66 17.31 -8.78 -14.87
C GLU A 66 17.95 -7.55 -14.20
N ARG A 67 17.35 -7.05 -13.12
CA ARG A 67 17.89 -5.90 -12.36
C ARG A 67 19.26 -6.20 -11.75
N GLU A 68 19.45 -7.39 -11.18
CA GLU A 68 20.74 -7.80 -10.64
C GLU A 68 21.81 -7.89 -11.74
N GLN A 69 21.47 -8.47 -12.91
CA GLN A 69 22.39 -8.55 -14.05
C GLN A 69 22.76 -7.17 -14.58
N GLU A 70 21.80 -6.27 -14.73
CA GLU A 70 22.05 -4.89 -15.17
C GLU A 70 22.90 -4.10 -14.17
N SER A 71 22.73 -4.35 -12.86
CA SER A 71 23.55 -3.74 -11.82
C SER A 71 25.01 -4.21 -11.92
N VAL A 72 25.24 -5.52 -12.01
CA VAL A 72 26.59 -6.09 -12.17
C VAL A 72 27.25 -5.55 -13.43
N ARG A 73 26.55 -5.57 -14.56
CA ARG A 73 27.05 -5.08 -15.84
C ARG A 73 27.50 -3.62 -15.76
N ARG A 74 26.65 -2.74 -15.24
CA ARG A 74 26.92 -1.31 -15.11
C ARG A 74 28.14 -1.03 -14.23
N ASP A 75 28.23 -1.70 -13.08
CA ASP A 75 29.32 -1.50 -12.13
C ASP A 75 30.66 -2.00 -12.68
N VAL A 76 30.65 -3.11 -13.46
CA VAL A 76 31.83 -3.64 -14.13
C VAL A 76 32.25 -2.76 -15.32
N GLU A 77 31.31 -2.27 -16.13
CA GLU A 77 31.61 -1.33 -17.22
C GLU A 77 32.21 -0.02 -16.68
N TYR A 78 31.68 0.48 -15.56
CA TYR A 78 32.25 1.63 -14.86
C TYR A 78 33.68 1.37 -14.38
N ALA A 79 33.92 0.21 -13.77
CA ALA A 79 35.27 -0.19 -13.36
C ALA A 79 36.23 -0.32 -14.54
N GLN A 80 35.77 -0.92 -15.65
CA GLN A 80 36.54 -1.05 -16.89
C GLN A 80 36.90 0.32 -17.47
N GLN A 81 35.95 1.27 -17.52
CA GLN A 81 36.19 2.62 -18.01
C GLN A 81 37.25 3.36 -17.17
N ARG A 82 37.21 3.19 -15.84
CA ARG A 82 38.21 3.77 -14.94
C ARG A 82 39.59 3.17 -15.14
N MET A 83 39.68 1.84 -15.25
CA MET A 83 40.94 1.14 -15.54
C MET A 83 41.52 1.58 -16.89
N ARG A 84 40.67 1.70 -17.91
CA ARG A 84 41.02 2.17 -19.25
C ARG A 84 41.63 3.57 -19.21
N LEU A 85 40.95 4.53 -18.58
CA LEU A 85 41.45 5.90 -18.49
C LEU A 85 42.82 5.93 -17.79
N ARG A 86 42.97 5.15 -16.72
CA ARG A 86 44.22 5.05 -15.98
C ARG A 86 45.36 4.51 -16.86
N LEU A 87 45.14 3.41 -17.59
CA LEU A 87 46.14 2.86 -18.51
C LEU A 87 46.51 3.84 -19.64
N LEU A 88 45.53 4.54 -20.21
CA LEU A 88 45.77 5.54 -21.26
C LEU A 88 46.57 6.74 -20.74
N GLU A 89 46.28 7.24 -19.53
CA GLU A 89 47.07 8.31 -18.89
C GLU A 89 48.52 7.89 -18.66
N ARG A 90 48.76 6.65 -18.19
CA ARG A 90 50.12 6.14 -17.98
C ARG A 90 50.86 5.93 -19.29
N GLN A 91 50.18 5.42 -20.32
CA GLN A 91 50.74 5.31 -21.67
C GLN A 91 51.17 6.68 -22.19
N GLU A 92 50.33 7.72 -22.05
CA GLU A 92 50.66 9.07 -22.49
C GLU A 92 51.88 9.65 -21.76
N GLN A 93 52.01 9.42 -20.45
CA GLN A 93 53.18 9.85 -19.69
C GLN A 93 54.47 9.15 -20.14
N LEU A 94 54.42 7.84 -20.36
CA LEU A 94 55.55 7.08 -20.88
C LEU A 94 55.90 7.49 -22.31
N MET A 95 54.90 7.81 -23.14
CA MET A 95 55.12 8.33 -24.51
C MET A 95 55.81 9.69 -24.50
N ARG A 96 55.55 10.55 -23.51
CA ARG A 96 56.25 11.83 -23.36
C ARG A 96 57.72 11.63 -23.02
N ILE A 97 58.03 10.81 -22.01
CA ILE A 97 59.42 10.50 -21.66
C ILE A 97 60.14 9.81 -22.82
N ALA A 98 59.45 8.91 -23.54
CA ALA A 98 59.98 8.28 -24.74
C ALA A 98 60.31 9.32 -25.81
N ARG A 99 59.43 10.29 -26.06
CA ARG A 99 59.68 11.38 -27.02
C ARG A 99 60.89 12.24 -26.63
N ASP A 100 60.98 12.64 -25.36
CA ASP A 100 62.09 13.46 -24.85
C ASP A 100 63.43 12.69 -24.98
N ALA A 101 63.42 11.37 -24.69
CA ALA A 101 64.59 10.50 -24.88
C ALA A 101 64.98 10.37 -26.36
N SER A 102 63.99 10.28 -27.26
CA SER A 102 64.21 10.19 -28.71
C SER A 102 64.79 11.47 -29.30
N ASN A 103 64.33 12.63 -28.80
CA ASN A 103 64.84 13.95 -29.20
C ASN A 103 66.20 14.30 -28.59
N ARG A 104 66.75 13.42 -27.72
CA ARG A 104 67.99 13.65 -26.95
C ARG A 104 67.89 14.86 -26.01
N GLU A 105 66.68 15.19 -25.55
CA GLU A 105 66.43 16.24 -24.56
C GLU A 105 66.77 15.78 -23.14
N ILE A 106 66.74 14.46 -22.91
CA ILE A 106 67.11 13.82 -21.63
C ILE A 106 68.21 12.78 -21.83
N ASP A 107 69.14 12.72 -20.89
CA ASP A 107 70.20 11.73 -20.85
C ASP A 107 69.78 10.47 -20.05
N PRO A 108 70.57 9.37 -20.05
CA PRO A 108 70.24 8.17 -19.29
C PRO A 108 70.06 8.37 -17.78
N VAL A 109 70.74 9.36 -17.19
CA VAL A 109 70.68 9.65 -15.75
C VAL A 109 69.38 10.39 -15.42
N GLU A 110 69.03 11.41 -16.23
CA GLU A 110 67.77 12.13 -16.12
C GLU A 110 66.57 11.23 -16.43
N PHE A 111 66.69 10.33 -17.40
CA PHE A 111 65.67 9.30 -17.66
C PHE A 111 65.41 8.46 -16.41
N THR A 112 66.46 8.02 -15.71
CA THR A 112 66.33 7.21 -14.49
C THR A 112 65.63 7.98 -13.37
N SER A 113 65.95 9.27 -13.20
CA SER A 113 65.28 10.15 -12.23
C SER A 113 63.80 10.37 -12.54
N ARG A 114 63.45 10.61 -13.82
CA ARG A 114 62.04 10.73 -14.24
C ARG A 114 61.29 9.40 -14.10
N ALA A 115 61.95 8.29 -14.40
CA ALA A 115 61.41 6.95 -14.22
C ALA A 115 61.13 6.65 -12.74
N GLU A 116 62.06 6.97 -11.84
CA GLU A 116 61.89 6.87 -10.38
C GLU A 116 60.70 7.70 -9.90
N SER A 117 60.57 8.95 -10.38
CA SER A 117 59.45 9.82 -10.03
C SER A 117 58.10 9.23 -10.45
N LEU A 118 58.00 8.70 -11.67
CA LEU A 118 56.76 8.06 -12.15
C LEU A 118 56.42 6.78 -11.39
N VAL A 119 57.39 5.90 -11.16
CA VAL A 119 57.19 4.65 -10.40
C VAL A 119 56.78 4.96 -8.95
N SER A 120 57.39 5.97 -8.34
CA SER A 120 57.02 6.42 -6.98
C SER A 120 55.64 7.06 -6.92
N GLN A 121 55.22 7.77 -7.97
CA GLN A 121 53.91 8.42 -8.06
C GLN A 121 52.78 7.42 -8.37
N PHE A 122 53.06 6.36 -9.13
CA PHE A 122 52.07 5.41 -9.64
C PHE A 122 52.42 3.97 -9.25
N PRO A 123 51.92 3.47 -8.11
CA PRO A 123 52.28 2.15 -7.57
C PRO A 123 51.92 0.95 -8.46
N GLU A 124 51.03 1.14 -9.44
CA GLU A 124 50.71 0.13 -10.45
C GLU A 124 51.84 -0.09 -11.47
N LEU A 125 52.73 0.89 -11.65
CA LEU A 125 53.87 0.85 -12.57
C LEU A 125 55.11 0.45 -11.76
N GLN A 126 55.62 -0.76 -12.00
CA GLN A 126 56.72 -1.31 -11.22
C GLN A 126 58.08 -1.00 -11.82
N THR A 127 58.22 -1.09 -13.14
CA THR A 127 59.52 -0.90 -13.80
C THR A 127 59.35 -0.05 -15.04
N ILE A 128 60.28 0.87 -15.27
CA ILE A 128 60.42 1.61 -16.53
C ILE A 128 61.85 1.42 -17.01
N SER A 129 62.03 1.00 -18.26
CA SER A 129 63.32 0.69 -18.85
C SER A 129 63.45 1.28 -20.24
N TRP A 130 64.62 1.80 -20.57
CA TRP A 130 64.99 2.25 -21.91
C TRP A 130 65.88 1.19 -22.56
N ILE A 131 65.42 0.64 -23.68
CA ILE A 131 66.11 -0.37 -24.47
C ILE A 131 66.57 0.27 -25.78
N ASP A 132 67.84 0.08 -26.16
CA ASP A 132 68.39 0.57 -27.44
C ASP A 132 67.99 -0.29 -28.65
N ASP A 133 68.34 0.15 -29.86
CA ASP A 133 68.16 -0.55 -31.14
C ASP A 133 68.94 -1.88 -31.23
N ARG A 134 69.93 -2.08 -30.36
CA ARG A 134 70.72 -3.31 -30.22
C ARG A 134 70.17 -4.26 -29.15
N ARG A 135 68.96 -3.99 -28.64
CA ARG A 135 68.28 -4.75 -27.59
C ARG A 135 69.00 -4.71 -26.23
N ARG A 136 69.73 -3.64 -25.91
CA ARG A 136 70.39 -3.46 -24.61
C ARG A 136 69.69 -2.46 -23.72
N PHE A 137 69.63 -2.76 -22.42
CA PHE A 137 69.10 -1.84 -21.41
C PHE A 137 70.06 -0.65 -21.19
N LYS A 138 69.65 0.55 -21.57
CA LYS A 138 70.43 1.80 -21.44
C LYS A 138 70.28 2.47 -20.08
N ALA A 139 69.06 2.51 -19.57
CA ALA A 139 68.68 3.14 -18.31
C ALA A 139 67.35 2.58 -17.85
N GLY A 140 67.03 2.70 -16.58
CA GLY A 140 65.75 2.24 -16.06
C GLY A 140 65.71 2.31 -14.55
N TYR A 141 64.49 2.25 -14.04
CA TYR A 141 64.21 2.18 -12.61
C TYR A 141 63.17 1.10 -12.36
N ALA A 142 63.45 0.24 -11.37
CA ALA A 142 62.53 -0.77 -10.88
C ALA A 142 62.16 -0.44 -9.44
N ALA A 143 60.88 -0.57 -9.09
CA ALA A 143 60.39 -0.35 -7.75
C ALA A 143 61.09 -1.31 -6.77
N PRO A 144 61.31 -0.91 -5.51
CA PRO A 144 61.91 -1.78 -4.50
C PRO A 144 61.12 -3.07 -4.23
N SER A 145 59.84 -3.13 -4.61
CA SER A 145 58.95 -4.28 -4.48
C SER A 145 59.15 -5.36 -5.56
N VAL A 146 59.91 -5.06 -6.62
CA VAL A 146 60.21 -6.02 -7.71
C VAL A 146 61.29 -7.00 -7.26
N HIS A 147 61.10 -8.29 -7.54
CA HIS A 147 62.07 -9.30 -7.14
C HIS A 147 63.42 -9.06 -7.84
N PRO A 148 64.58 -9.21 -7.18
CA PRO A 148 65.89 -8.94 -7.79
C PRO A 148 66.16 -9.75 -9.07
N ALA A 149 65.57 -10.94 -9.19
CA ALA A 149 65.65 -11.79 -10.39
C ALA A 149 64.85 -11.24 -11.61
N GLN A 150 63.92 -10.31 -11.38
CA GLN A 150 63.14 -9.59 -12.40
C GLN A 150 63.74 -8.22 -12.75
N GLN A 151 64.71 -7.74 -11.98
CA GLN A 151 65.36 -6.47 -12.26
C GLN A 151 66.34 -6.63 -13.43
N HIS A 152 66.21 -5.77 -14.43
CA HIS A 152 67.10 -5.72 -15.58
C HIS A 152 68.31 -4.82 -15.25
N LEU A 153 69.54 -5.34 -15.39
CA LEU A 153 70.75 -4.54 -15.18
C LEU A 153 71.07 -3.71 -16.42
N ILE A 154 71.65 -2.52 -16.21
CA ILE A 154 72.11 -1.67 -17.31
C ILE A 154 73.20 -2.43 -18.11
N GLY A 155 73.02 -2.52 -19.43
CA GLY A 155 73.91 -3.22 -20.34
C GLY A 155 73.48 -4.65 -20.69
N ASP A 156 72.52 -5.23 -19.97
CA ASP A 156 71.95 -6.54 -20.30
C ASP A 156 71.29 -6.51 -21.69
N VAL A 157 71.33 -7.64 -22.40
CA VAL A 157 70.62 -7.81 -23.68
C VAL A 157 69.27 -8.47 -23.41
N LEU A 158 68.21 -8.07 -24.11
CA LEU A 158 66.92 -8.75 -24.03
C LEU A 158 67.09 -10.26 -24.30
N ARG A 159 66.53 -11.06 -23.39
CA ARG A 159 66.50 -12.51 -23.54
C ARG A 159 65.37 -12.94 -24.48
N PRO A 160 65.51 -14.07 -25.18
CA PRO A 160 64.43 -14.66 -25.96
C PRO A 160 63.21 -14.99 -25.10
N GLY A 161 62.05 -14.45 -25.48
CA GLY A 161 60.78 -14.57 -24.74
C GLY A 161 59.78 -13.49 -25.14
N ASP A 162 58.76 -13.27 -24.30
CA ASP A 162 57.65 -12.34 -24.58
C ASP A 162 58.10 -10.88 -24.71
N ILE A 163 59.17 -10.47 -24.01
CA ILE A 163 59.72 -9.11 -24.12
C ILE A 163 60.34 -8.89 -25.50
N GLU A 164 61.06 -9.89 -26.03
CA GLU A 164 61.71 -9.78 -27.34
C GLU A 164 60.67 -9.78 -28.47
N SER A 165 59.65 -10.63 -28.39
CA SER A 165 58.58 -10.67 -29.39
C SER A 165 57.77 -9.37 -29.42
N ASN A 166 57.43 -8.81 -28.26
CA ASN A 166 56.71 -7.53 -28.17
C ASN A 166 57.59 -6.34 -28.57
N TYR A 167 58.90 -6.38 -28.33
CA TYR A 167 59.85 -5.39 -28.84
C TYR A 167 59.91 -5.39 -30.37
N ALA A 168 60.00 -6.57 -30.99
CA ALA A 168 59.97 -6.71 -32.45
C ALA A 168 58.64 -6.21 -33.03
N LEU A 169 57.51 -6.55 -32.38
CA LEU A 169 56.17 -6.12 -32.78
C LEU A 169 56.01 -4.60 -32.69
N ALA A 170 56.50 -3.97 -31.62
CA ALA A 170 56.48 -2.51 -31.46
C ALA A 170 57.33 -1.80 -32.53
N ARG A 171 58.48 -2.38 -32.90
CA ARG A 171 59.32 -1.89 -33.99
C ARG A 171 58.61 -1.93 -35.34
N GLU A 172 57.95 -3.06 -35.65
CA GLU A 172 57.25 -3.27 -36.92
C GLU A 172 56.00 -2.41 -37.05
N LEU A 173 55.18 -2.35 -36.01
CA LEU A 173 53.91 -1.62 -36.04
C LEU A 173 54.07 -0.11 -35.84
N ARG A 174 55.23 0.35 -35.36
CA ARG A 174 55.53 1.77 -35.05
C ARG A 174 54.50 2.44 -34.13
N GLN A 175 53.84 1.66 -33.27
CA GLN A 175 52.85 2.12 -32.31
C GLN A 175 53.08 1.45 -30.95
N PRO A 176 52.53 2.00 -29.85
CA PRO A 176 52.58 1.35 -28.55
C PRO A 176 51.92 -0.04 -28.58
N VAL A 177 52.57 -1.03 -27.97
CA VAL A 177 52.08 -2.42 -27.92
C VAL A 177 51.98 -2.88 -26.48
N TYR A 178 50.83 -3.43 -26.11
CA TYR A 178 50.65 -4.14 -24.83
C TYR A 178 50.93 -5.63 -25.00
N SER A 179 51.65 -6.23 -24.05
CA SER A 179 51.85 -7.68 -23.97
C SER A 179 50.57 -8.39 -23.55
N GLN A 180 50.46 -9.68 -23.88
CA GLN A 180 49.43 -10.54 -23.30
C GLN A 180 49.93 -11.14 -21.98
N PRO A 181 49.31 -10.83 -20.84
CA PRO A 181 49.71 -11.43 -19.57
C PRO A 181 49.26 -12.90 -19.51
N VAL A 182 50.14 -13.78 -19.01
CA VAL A 182 49.87 -15.23 -18.92
C VAL A 182 49.73 -15.63 -17.45
N ALA A 183 48.66 -16.35 -17.11
CA ALA A 183 48.46 -16.87 -15.76
C ALA A 183 49.49 -17.96 -15.42
N GLY A 184 50.06 -17.91 -14.21
CA GLY A 184 50.96 -18.95 -13.69
C GLY A 184 52.40 -18.91 -14.21
N GLY A 185 52.80 -17.88 -14.96
CA GLY A 185 54.21 -17.63 -15.25
C GLY A 185 54.92 -17.17 -13.97
N GLU A 186 55.89 -17.96 -13.48
CA GLU A 186 56.88 -17.38 -12.58
C GLU A 186 57.89 -16.59 -13.43
N PRO A 187 58.12 -15.31 -13.10
CA PRO A 187 57.62 -14.59 -11.93
C PRO A 187 56.33 -13.78 -12.22
N ALA A 188 55.63 -13.35 -11.16
CA ALA A 188 54.24 -12.85 -11.15
C ALA A 188 53.81 -12.09 -12.42
N ALA A 189 52.68 -12.47 -13.00
CA ALA A 189 52.19 -11.96 -14.28
C ALA A 189 52.15 -10.41 -14.31
N MET A 190 52.94 -9.84 -15.21
CA MET A 190 53.01 -8.39 -15.44
C MET A 190 52.37 -8.06 -16.78
N LEU A 191 51.82 -6.84 -16.86
CA LEU A 191 51.39 -6.25 -18.11
C LEU A 191 52.51 -5.33 -18.61
N GLN A 192 53.08 -5.62 -19.77
CA GLN A 192 54.15 -4.83 -20.37
C GLN A 192 53.59 -3.91 -21.46
N LEU A 193 54.16 -2.70 -21.54
CA LEU A 193 53.85 -1.69 -22.53
C LEU A 193 55.15 -1.27 -23.23
N HIS A 194 55.23 -1.55 -24.52
CA HIS A 194 56.37 -1.20 -25.37
C HIS A 194 56.05 0.03 -26.19
N ILE A 195 56.81 1.11 -25.99
CA ILE A 195 56.67 2.37 -26.73
C ILE A 195 57.89 2.52 -27.66
N PRO A 196 57.72 2.44 -28.98
CA PRO A 196 58.84 2.54 -29.91
C PRO A 196 59.39 3.97 -29.99
N LEU A 197 60.72 4.06 -30.04
CA LEU A 197 61.49 5.29 -30.19
C LEU A 197 61.97 5.43 -31.63
N PHE A 198 61.90 6.65 -32.17
CA PHE A 198 62.38 6.96 -33.52
C PHE A 198 63.22 8.23 -33.53
N ASP A 199 64.50 8.09 -33.87
CA ASP A 199 65.41 9.22 -34.09
C ASP A 199 65.53 9.45 -35.60
N GLN A 200 65.11 10.63 -36.08
CA GLN A 200 65.10 10.99 -37.50
C GLN A 200 64.44 9.94 -38.43
N GLY A 201 63.41 9.24 -37.92
CA GLY A 201 62.67 8.21 -38.67
C GLY A 201 63.30 6.81 -38.67
N LEU A 202 64.50 6.66 -38.09
CA LEU A 202 65.11 5.37 -37.80
C LEU A 202 64.72 4.90 -36.40
N PHE A 203 64.47 3.60 -36.26
CA PHE A 203 64.12 3.02 -34.97
C PHE A 203 65.32 3.08 -34.01
N ALA A 204 65.15 3.76 -32.89
CA ALA A 204 66.20 4.03 -31.91
C ALA A 204 66.12 3.13 -30.66
N GLY A 205 65.05 2.35 -30.52
CA GLY A 205 64.81 1.47 -29.38
C GLY A 205 63.37 1.52 -28.88
N VAL A 206 63.16 1.13 -27.62
CA VAL A 206 61.84 1.09 -26.97
C VAL A 206 61.95 1.60 -25.53
N VAL A 207 60.95 2.35 -25.07
CA VAL A 207 60.67 2.52 -23.64
C VAL A 207 59.68 1.44 -23.21
N LEU A 208 60.10 0.61 -22.28
CA LEU A 208 59.34 -0.49 -21.69
C LEU A 208 58.78 -0.04 -20.34
N GLY A 209 57.46 -0.07 -20.18
CA GLY A 209 56.80 0.08 -18.88
C GLY A 209 56.19 -1.26 -18.44
N GLU A 210 56.46 -1.70 -17.23
CA GLU A 210 55.94 -2.95 -16.66
C GLU A 210 54.98 -2.65 -15.51
N PHE A 211 53.73 -3.11 -15.65
CA PHE A 211 52.65 -2.89 -14.71
C PHE A 211 52.36 -4.16 -13.90
N SER A 212 52.13 -4.00 -12.60
CA SER A 212 51.61 -5.08 -11.75
C SER A 212 50.13 -5.28 -12.00
N ILE A 213 49.71 -6.51 -12.35
CA ILE A 213 48.30 -6.82 -12.57
C ILE A 213 47.51 -6.77 -11.24
N ASP A 214 48.11 -7.24 -10.15
CA ASP A 214 47.57 -7.05 -8.80
C ASP A 214 47.50 -5.56 -8.41
N GLY A 215 48.52 -4.77 -8.76
CA GLY A 215 48.52 -3.32 -8.58
C GLY A 215 47.41 -2.63 -9.39
N LEU A 216 47.21 -3.04 -10.64
CA LEU A 216 46.12 -2.57 -11.48
C LEU A 216 44.77 -2.90 -10.85
N LEU A 217 44.54 -4.13 -10.39
CA LEU A 217 43.31 -4.51 -9.72
C LEU A 217 43.10 -3.73 -8.42
N ARG A 218 44.15 -3.54 -7.61
CA ARG A 218 44.06 -2.90 -6.29
C ARG A 218 43.83 -1.39 -6.37
N TYR A 219 44.50 -0.71 -7.29
CA TYR A 219 44.47 0.76 -7.39
C TYR A 219 43.60 1.28 -8.53
N GLY A 220 43.30 0.44 -9.53
CA GLY A 220 42.43 0.78 -10.67
C GLY A 220 40.95 0.52 -10.43
N MET A 221 40.60 -0.34 -9.47
CA MET A 221 39.22 -0.66 -9.14
C MET A 221 38.63 0.29 -8.09
N PRO A 222 37.38 0.76 -8.27
CA PRO A 222 36.64 1.44 -7.20
C PRO A 222 36.40 0.52 -6.01
N SER A 223 36.53 1.04 -4.79
CA SER A 223 36.30 0.28 -3.56
C SER A 223 34.84 -0.17 -3.42
N GLU A 224 33.90 0.57 -4.00
CA GLU A 224 32.47 0.22 -3.98
C GLU A 224 32.20 -1.07 -4.77
N VAL A 225 32.93 -1.30 -5.86
CA VAL A 225 32.80 -2.49 -6.71
C VAL A 225 33.44 -3.69 -6.02
N GLN A 226 34.63 -3.53 -5.42
CA GLN A 226 35.30 -4.60 -4.67
C GLN A 226 34.52 -5.06 -3.43
N ALA A 227 33.72 -4.17 -2.84
CA ALA A 227 32.89 -4.51 -1.68
C ALA A 227 31.66 -5.37 -2.04
N ARG A 228 31.13 -5.22 -3.25
CA ARG A 228 29.89 -5.88 -3.70
C ARG A 228 30.14 -7.14 -4.53
N TYR A 229 31.27 -7.17 -5.24
CA TYR A 229 31.58 -8.23 -6.18
C TYR A 229 32.96 -8.83 -5.91
N ALA A 230 33.08 -10.14 -6.10
CA ALA A 230 34.34 -10.83 -6.27
C ALA A 230 34.87 -10.51 -7.67
N VAL A 231 35.87 -9.63 -7.75
CA VAL A 231 36.47 -9.16 -9.01
C VAL A 231 37.76 -9.93 -9.27
N SER A 232 37.95 -10.34 -10.53
CA SER A 232 39.13 -11.03 -11.02
C SER A 232 39.54 -10.53 -12.40
N LEU A 233 40.84 -10.56 -12.68
CA LEU A 233 41.41 -10.34 -14.01
C LEU A 233 41.80 -11.68 -14.61
N LEU A 234 41.42 -11.91 -15.86
CA LEU A 234 41.64 -13.16 -16.58
C LEU A 234 42.54 -12.93 -17.80
N ASP A 235 43.30 -13.96 -18.17
CA ASP A 235 44.03 -14.01 -19.43
C ASP A 235 43.10 -14.29 -20.62
N ALA A 236 43.64 -14.26 -21.84
CA ALA A 236 42.90 -14.59 -23.06
C ALA A 236 42.33 -16.04 -23.08
N LYS A 237 42.81 -16.93 -22.21
CA LYS A 237 42.38 -18.32 -22.08
C LYS A 237 41.35 -18.50 -20.95
N GLY A 238 40.99 -17.43 -20.24
CA GLY A 238 40.04 -17.45 -19.12
C GLY A 238 40.65 -17.89 -17.78
N ASN A 239 41.98 -17.99 -17.68
CA ASN A 239 42.64 -18.29 -16.41
C ASN A 239 42.76 -17.03 -15.56
N VAL A 240 42.56 -17.17 -14.26
CA VAL A 240 42.67 -16.06 -13.31
C VAL A 240 44.14 -15.67 -13.14
N ILE A 241 44.44 -14.41 -13.43
CA ILE A 241 45.75 -13.81 -13.25
C ILE A 241 45.83 -13.10 -11.88
N ALA A 242 44.77 -12.38 -11.48
CA ALA A 242 44.70 -11.66 -10.21
C ALA A 242 43.26 -11.56 -9.69
N GLY A 243 43.10 -11.42 -8.37
CA GLY A 243 41.80 -11.18 -7.71
C GLY A 243 41.15 -12.41 -7.09
N ASN A 244 39.92 -12.24 -6.61
CA ASN A 244 39.20 -13.24 -5.83
C ASN A 244 38.17 -13.96 -6.70
N THR A 245 38.15 -15.30 -6.63
CA THR A 245 37.09 -16.12 -7.23
C THR A 245 36.21 -16.74 -6.16
N THR A 246 34.89 -16.68 -6.34
CA THR A 246 33.95 -17.48 -5.53
C THR A 246 33.96 -18.94 -5.99
N PRO A 247 34.13 -19.92 -5.08
CA PRO A 247 34.19 -21.34 -5.46
C PRO A 247 32.84 -21.84 -5.99
N LEU A 248 32.86 -22.53 -7.14
CA LEU A 248 31.70 -23.23 -7.70
C LEU A 248 31.30 -24.38 -6.76
N LYS A 249 30.07 -24.36 -6.22
CA LYS A 249 29.53 -25.48 -5.44
C LYS A 249 28.94 -26.55 -6.39
N ASN A 250 29.30 -27.81 -6.12
CA ASN A 250 28.90 -29.08 -6.77
C ASN A 250 27.88 -29.04 -7.92
N SER A 251 28.33 -29.49 -9.10
CA SER A 251 27.56 -29.71 -10.33
C SER A 251 26.39 -30.70 -10.24
N GLY A 252 26.19 -31.38 -9.11
CA GLY A 252 25.15 -32.40 -8.93
C GLY A 252 23.71 -31.87 -8.83
N THR A 253 23.51 -30.57 -8.62
CA THR A 253 22.18 -29.94 -8.47
C THR A 253 21.70 -29.22 -9.74
N ARG A 254 22.43 -29.28 -10.86
CA ARG A 254 22.10 -28.62 -12.14
C ARG A 254 21.00 -29.30 -12.97
N LEU A 255 20.21 -30.20 -12.38
CA LEU A 255 19.14 -30.92 -13.09
C LEU A 255 17.84 -30.10 -13.25
N LEU A 256 17.71 -28.98 -12.54
CA LEU A 256 16.54 -28.09 -12.65
C LEU A 256 16.91 -26.84 -13.48
N PRO A 257 16.12 -26.48 -14.51
CA PRO A 257 16.37 -25.29 -15.33
C PRO A 257 16.31 -23.96 -14.55
N TRP A 258 15.93 -23.98 -13.27
CA TRP A 258 15.71 -22.81 -12.41
C TRP A 258 16.80 -22.63 -11.34
N THR A 259 17.83 -23.48 -11.33
CA THR A 259 19.02 -23.28 -10.48
C THR A 259 19.97 -22.31 -11.18
N GLU A 260 19.77 -21.03 -10.85
CA GLU A 260 20.55 -19.82 -11.12
C GLU A 260 21.94 -20.02 -11.76
N ALA A 261 22.08 -19.48 -12.97
CA ALA A 261 23.38 -19.06 -13.47
C ALA A 261 23.98 -18.05 -12.47
N THR A 262 25.25 -18.22 -12.15
CA THR A 262 26.00 -17.23 -11.37
C THR A 262 25.95 -15.90 -12.12
N ASN A 263 25.42 -14.85 -11.49
CA ASN A 263 25.42 -13.49 -12.05
C ASN A 263 26.87 -13.02 -12.17
N GLU A 264 27.43 -13.23 -13.35
CA GLU A 264 28.79 -12.89 -13.72
C GLU A 264 28.77 -12.07 -15.00
N TYR A 265 29.70 -11.11 -15.08
CA TYR A 265 29.88 -10.31 -16.26
C TYR A 265 31.37 -10.12 -16.54
N GLU A 266 31.75 -10.27 -17.80
CA GLU A 266 33.13 -10.21 -18.27
C GLU A 266 33.27 -9.14 -19.35
N VAL A 267 34.29 -8.30 -19.24
CA VAL A 267 34.56 -7.21 -20.19
C VAL A 267 36.06 -7.11 -20.48
N PRO A 268 36.49 -6.95 -21.75
CA PRO A 268 37.89 -6.71 -22.07
C PRO A 268 38.39 -5.35 -21.56
N VAL A 269 39.61 -5.32 -21.02
CA VAL A 269 40.25 -4.12 -20.53
C VAL A 269 40.94 -3.39 -21.69
N SER A 270 40.31 -2.36 -22.26
CA SER A 270 40.96 -1.46 -23.21
C SER A 270 42.08 -0.64 -22.55
N PRO A 271 43.21 -0.35 -23.24
CA PRO A 271 43.51 -0.69 -24.64
C PRO A 271 44.05 -2.11 -24.89
N VAL A 272 44.32 -2.91 -23.84
CA VAL A 272 44.88 -4.28 -23.96
C VAL A 272 43.95 -5.22 -24.73
N GLY A 273 42.63 -5.04 -24.61
CA GLY A 273 41.62 -5.81 -25.32
C GLY A 273 41.40 -7.19 -24.70
N ASN A 274 41.12 -8.20 -25.53
CA ASN A 274 40.80 -9.57 -25.09
C ASN A 274 41.97 -10.30 -24.41
N ALA A 275 43.16 -9.73 -24.44
CA ALA A 275 44.32 -10.26 -23.73
C ALA A 275 44.19 -10.12 -22.21
N LEU A 276 43.33 -9.21 -21.73
CA LEU A 276 43.07 -9.02 -20.31
C LEU A 276 41.57 -8.76 -20.11
N MET A 277 40.87 -9.70 -19.48
CA MET A 277 39.44 -9.60 -19.21
C MET A 277 39.20 -9.26 -17.75
N LEU A 278 38.28 -8.34 -17.48
CA LEU A 278 37.77 -8.03 -16.15
C LEU A 278 36.49 -8.83 -15.91
N ARG A 279 36.48 -9.69 -14.90
CA ARG A 279 35.31 -10.46 -14.46
C ARG A 279 34.88 -10.01 -13.08
N ALA A 280 33.58 -9.83 -12.88
CA ALA A 280 33.02 -9.67 -11.55
C ALA A 280 31.86 -10.64 -11.29
N GLN A 281 31.80 -11.16 -10.07
CA GLN A 281 30.75 -12.06 -9.59
C GLN A 281 30.14 -11.49 -8.31
N ALA A 282 28.82 -11.42 -8.20
CA ALA A 282 28.17 -10.91 -6.98
C ALA A 282 28.37 -11.85 -5.79
N TYR A 283 28.70 -11.28 -4.62
CA TYR A 283 28.64 -12.04 -3.37
C TYR A 283 27.17 -12.34 -3.04
N ARG A 284 26.78 -13.61 -3.06
CA ARG A 284 25.41 -13.99 -2.69
C ARG A 284 25.10 -13.63 -1.23
N THR A 285 24.15 -12.74 -1.03
CA THR A 285 23.41 -12.64 0.23
C THR A 285 22.29 -13.68 0.21
N SER A 286 22.18 -14.48 1.28
CA SER A 286 21.37 -15.70 1.32
C SER A 286 19.85 -15.49 1.42
N GLN A 287 19.29 -14.43 0.83
CA GLN A 287 17.87 -14.04 1.06
C GLN A 287 16.81 -14.91 0.34
N GLY A 288 17.21 -15.88 -0.50
CA GLY A 288 16.27 -16.67 -1.31
C GLY A 288 15.33 -17.65 -0.57
N VAL A 289 15.51 -17.88 0.74
CA VAL A 289 14.69 -18.86 1.48
C VAL A 289 13.30 -18.30 1.84
N VAL A 290 13.20 -17.01 2.13
CA VAL A 290 11.93 -16.39 2.55
C VAL A 290 10.97 -16.22 1.35
N GLY A 291 11.49 -15.88 0.17
CA GLY A 291 10.69 -15.73 -1.06
C GLY A 291 10.11 -17.05 -1.58
N ASN A 292 10.89 -18.14 -1.55
CA ASN A 292 10.41 -19.44 -2.03
C ASN A 292 9.42 -20.12 -1.07
N GLY A 293 9.54 -19.92 0.24
CA GLY A 293 8.65 -20.54 1.23
C GLY A 293 7.19 -20.09 1.12
N LEU A 294 6.97 -18.78 0.95
CA LEU A 294 5.64 -18.19 0.79
C LEU A 294 4.94 -18.65 -0.49
N PHE A 295 5.68 -18.78 -1.59
CA PHE A 295 5.16 -19.27 -2.87
C PHE A 295 4.60 -20.70 -2.73
N TRP A 296 5.38 -21.62 -2.13
CA TRP A 296 4.95 -23.00 -1.95
C TRP A 296 3.80 -23.14 -0.97
N LEU A 297 3.76 -22.31 0.08
CA LEU A 297 2.64 -22.26 1.04
C LEU A 297 1.33 -21.92 0.32
N VAL A 298 1.33 -20.85 -0.49
CA VAL A 298 0.12 -20.41 -1.21
C VAL A 298 -0.33 -21.46 -2.23
N CYS A 299 0.61 -22.04 -2.99
CA CYS A 299 0.28 -23.12 -3.93
C CYS A 299 -0.37 -24.32 -3.24
N ALA A 300 0.18 -24.75 -2.09
CA ALA A 300 -0.36 -25.86 -1.33
C ALA A 300 -1.78 -25.57 -0.81
N LEU A 301 -2.02 -24.35 -0.33
CA LEU A 301 -3.31 -23.92 0.20
C LEU A 301 -4.38 -23.80 -0.90
N SER A 302 -4.02 -23.30 -2.09
CA SER A 302 -4.91 -23.26 -3.27
C SER A 302 -5.29 -24.64 -3.80
N VAL A 303 -4.35 -25.60 -3.78
CA VAL A 303 -4.64 -26.99 -4.16
C VAL A 303 -5.57 -27.66 -3.14
N MET A 304 -5.32 -27.48 -1.85
CA MET A 304 -6.13 -28.05 -0.77
C MET A 304 -7.58 -27.53 -0.80
N THR A 305 -7.75 -26.21 -0.98
CA THR A 305 -9.08 -25.58 -1.09
C THR A 305 -9.86 -26.04 -2.33
N SER A 306 -9.19 -26.15 -3.48
CA SER A 306 -9.79 -26.70 -4.70
C SER A 306 -10.23 -28.16 -4.52
N TRP A 307 -9.40 -28.99 -3.86
CA TRP A 307 -9.72 -30.38 -3.54
C TRP A 307 -10.96 -30.49 -2.65
N MET A 308 -11.07 -29.66 -1.62
CA MET A 308 -12.20 -29.65 -0.69
C MET A 308 -13.51 -29.26 -1.38
N LEU A 309 -13.50 -28.25 -2.27
CA LEU A 309 -14.66 -27.83 -3.07
C LEU A 309 -15.16 -28.93 -4.03
N ILE A 310 -14.24 -29.64 -4.68
CA ILE A 310 -14.60 -30.77 -5.58
C ILE A 310 -15.24 -31.91 -4.76
N GLY A 311 -14.71 -32.17 -3.56
CA GLY A 311 -15.24 -33.18 -2.64
C GLY A 311 -16.67 -32.91 -2.22
N THR A 312 -16.97 -31.67 -1.80
CA THR A 312 -18.32 -31.27 -1.37
C THR A 312 -19.32 -31.28 -2.53
N TRP A 313 -18.90 -30.85 -3.73
CA TRP A 313 -19.75 -30.89 -4.93
C TRP A 313 -20.17 -32.31 -5.31
N ARG A 314 -19.21 -33.26 -5.36
CA ARG A 314 -19.49 -34.68 -5.66
C ARG A 314 -20.43 -35.29 -4.65
N HIS A 315 -20.27 -34.96 -3.37
CA HIS A 315 -21.10 -35.48 -2.29
C HIS A 315 -22.56 -34.98 -2.39
N THR A 316 -22.75 -33.68 -2.63
CA THR A 316 -24.09 -33.06 -2.73
C THR A 316 -24.88 -33.59 -3.92
N ARG A 317 -24.23 -33.80 -5.08
CA ARG A 317 -24.90 -34.29 -6.30
C ARG A 317 -25.37 -35.75 -6.20
N ARG A 318 -24.57 -36.60 -5.54
CA ARG A 318 -24.95 -38.01 -5.28
C ARG A 318 -26.16 -38.12 -4.37
N ARG A 319 -26.27 -37.22 -3.38
CA ARG A 319 -27.40 -37.18 -2.44
C ARG A 319 -28.72 -36.79 -3.11
N LEU A 320 -28.70 -35.78 -3.99
CA LEU A 320 -29.90 -35.27 -4.66
C LEU A 320 -30.54 -36.27 -5.64
N GLN A 321 -29.74 -37.02 -6.40
CA GLN A 321 -30.28 -37.96 -7.40
C GLN A 321 -30.93 -39.21 -6.78
N ALA A 322 -30.41 -39.68 -5.64
CA ALA A 322 -30.99 -40.80 -4.91
C ALA A 322 -32.37 -40.45 -4.31
N GLN A 323 -32.57 -39.20 -3.90
CA GLN A 323 -33.84 -38.75 -3.34
C GLN A 323 -34.93 -38.56 -4.41
N GLN A 324 -34.60 -38.13 -5.61
CA GLN A 324 -35.62 -37.84 -6.64
C GLN A 324 -36.30 -39.08 -7.24
N ARG A 325 -35.62 -40.23 -7.36
CA ARG A 325 -36.20 -41.45 -7.98
C ARG A 325 -37.21 -42.17 -7.09
N LEU A 326 -36.99 -42.18 -5.78
CA LEU A 326 -37.89 -42.85 -4.82
C LEU A 326 -39.16 -42.05 -4.54
N VAL A 327 -39.09 -40.74 -4.72
CA VAL A 327 -40.16 -39.79 -4.41
C VAL A 327 -41.21 -39.73 -5.52
N ALA A 328 -40.90 -40.03 -6.78
CA ALA A 328 -41.86 -39.85 -7.89
C ALA A 328 -42.97 -40.92 -7.97
N GLU A 329 -42.66 -42.21 -7.78
CA GLU A 329 -43.62 -43.31 -8.00
C GLU A 329 -44.55 -43.54 -6.80
N THR A 330 -44.03 -43.34 -5.59
CA THR A 330 -44.81 -43.42 -4.35
C THR A 330 -45.68 -42.17 -4.14
N ASN A 331 -45.23 -40.99 -4.58
CA ASN A 331 -46.01 -39.76 -4.44
C ASN A 331 -47.33 -39.77 -5.23
N PHE A 332 -47.54 -40.60 -6.25
CA PHE A 332 -48.80 -40.57 -7.02
C PHE A 332 -49.94 -41.38 -6.36
N ARG A 333 -49.68 -42.60 -5.85
CA ARG A 333 -50.69 -43.36 -5.08
C ARG A 333 -50.86 -42.82 -3.66
N ARG A 334 -49.76 -42.47 -2.98
CA ARG A 334 -49.83 -41.79 -1.67
C ARG A 334 -50.44 -40.40 -1.74
N ALA A 335 -50.36 -39.65 -2.84
CA ALA A 335 -51.03 -38.35 -2.90
C ALA A 335 -52.55 -38.45 -2.78
N MET A 336 -53.19 -39.53 -3.27
CA MET A 336 -54.64 -39.68 -3.18
C MET A 336 -55.09 -40.17 -1.78
N GLU A 337 -54.26 -40.96 -1.11
CA GLU A 337 -54.54 -41.54 0.23
C GLU A 337 -54.08 -40.63 1.38
N ASN A 338 -52.97 -39.89 1.23
CA ASN A 338 -52.40 -38.98 2.25
C ASN A 338 -53.07 -37.60 2.29
N SER A 339 -53.93 -37.28 1.32
CA SER A 339 -54.67 -36.01 1.36
C SER A 339 -55.93 -36.06 2.23
N MET A 340 -56.30 -37.23 2.77
CA MET A 340 -57.33 -37.34 3.82
C MET A 340 -56.69 -37.23 5.21
N LEU A 341 -57.10 -36.23 6.00
CA LEU A 341 -56.64 -36.01 7.39
C LEU A 341 -57.30 -36.95 8.41
N THR A 342 -58.21 -37.80 7.95
CA THR A 342 -58.95 -38.73 8.80
C THR A 342 -58.46 -40.15 8.54
N GLY A 343 -58.09 -40.82 9.62
CA GLY A 343 -57.55 -42.16 9.59
C GLY A 343 -58.67 -43.12 9.31
N MET A 344 -58.48 -44.06 8.41
CA MET A 344 -59.42 -45.10 8.07
C MET A 344 -58.85 -46.47 8.42
N ARG A 345 -59.68 -47.33 8.99
CA ARG A 345 -59.45 -48.75 9.24
C ARG A 345 -60.63 -49.51 8.70
N VAL A 346 -60.43 -50.74 8.29
CA VAL A 346 -61.45 -51.65 7.82
C VAL A 346 -61.29 -52.97 8.55
N LEU A 347 -62.40 -53.54 8.96
CA LEU A 347 -62.56 -54.87 9.53
C LEU A 347 -63.33 -55.76 8.56
N ASP A 348 -63.13 -57.07 8.58
CA ASP A 348 -64.03 -58.04 7.95
C ASP A 348 -65.26 -58.34 8.83
N LEU A 349 -66.17 -59.20 8.35
CA LEU A 349 -67.39 -59.62 9.06
C LEU A 349 -67.11 -60.42 10.34
N GLN A 350 -65.85 -60.80 10.58
CA GLN A 350 -65.39 -61.51 11.77
C GLN A 350 -64.58 -60.60 12.70
N GLY A 351 -64.50 -59.29 12.40
CA GLY A 351 -63.83 -58.30 13.23
C GLY A 351 -62.31 -58.27 13.08
N ARG A 352 -61.77 -58.82 11.99
CA ARG A 352 -60.34 -58.77 11.70
C ARG A 352 -60.02 -57.55 10.86
N ILE A 353 -58.99 -56.80 11.20
CA ILE A 353 -58.59 -55.66 10.38
C ILE A 353 -58.11 -56.17 9.02
N THR A 354 -58.65 -55.63 7.94
CA THR A 354 -58.26 -55.99 6.58
C THR A 354 -57.52 -54.88 5.87
N TYR A 355 -57.70 -53.64 6.33
CA TYR A 355 -57.05 -52.48 5.73
C TYR A 355 -56.98 -51.31 6.72
N VAL A 356 -55.94 -50.49 6.64
CA VAL A 356 -55.90 -49.17 7.29
C VAL A 356 -55.16 -48.20 6.38
N ASN A 357 -55.60 -46.94 6.32
CA ASN A 357 -54.91 -45.94 5.52
C ASN A 357 -53.75 -45.29 6.29
N ALA A 358 -52.92 -44.56 5.55
CA ALA A 358 -51.78 -43.85 6.13
C ALA A 358 -52.18 -42.87 7.25
N ALA A 359 -53.36 -42.23 7.20
CA ALA A 359 -53.81 -41.33 8.26
C ALA A 359 -54.18 -42.10 9.56
N PHE A 360 -54.68 -43.34 9.48
CA PHE A 360 -55.03 -44.15 10.65
C PHE A 360 -53.80 -44.70 11.34
N CYS A 361 -52.77 -45.07 10.59
CA CYS A 361 -51.46 -45.43 11.14
C CYS A 361 -50.69 -44.20 11.61
N ALA A 362 -50.75 -43.07 10.88
CA ALA A 362 -50.12 -41.81 11.27
C ALA A 362 -50.73 -41.24 12.55
N MET A 363 -52.01 -41.48 12.79
CA MET A 363 -52.65 -41.18 14.06
C MET A 363 -52.41 -42.30 15.06
N THR A 364 -52.84 -43.53 14.82
CA THR A 364 -52.71 -44.59 15.82
C THR A 364 -51.26 -44.97 16.11
N GLY A 365 -50.26 -44.64 15.33
CA GLY A 365 -48.88 -45.10 15.54
C GLY A 365 -48.69 -46.61 15.48
N TRP A 366 -49.73 -47.38 15.13
CA TRP A 366 -49.61 -48.76 14.72
C TRP A 366 -49.59 -48.79 13.22
N SER A 367 -48.68 -49.59 12.68
CA SER A 367 -48.58 -49.75 11.25
C SER A 367 -49.73 -50.61 10.73
N GLU A 368 -50.00 -50.46 9.45
CA GLU A 368 -51.00 -51.24 8.77
C GLU A 368 -50.82 -52.73 8.99
N ASP A 369 -49.59 -53.22 8.93
CA ASP A 369 -49.26 -54.63 9.03
C ASP A 369 -49.44 -55.21 10.46
N GLU A 370 -49.48 -54.37 11.49
CA GLU A 370 -49.74 -54.78 12.88
C GLU A 370 -51.21 -54.74 13.24
N LEU A 371 -51.98 -54.11 12.38
CA LEU A 371 -53.38 -53.92 12.54
C LEU A 371 -54.08 -54.93 11.67
N VAL A 372 -53.84 -54.88 10.36
CA VAL A 372 -54.32 -55.82 9.36
C VAL A 372 -53.97 -57.25 9.74
N GLY A 373 -54.92 -58.15 9.57
CA GLY A 373 -54.84 -59.54 10.01
C GLY A 373 -55.11 -59.73 11.49
N GLN A 374 -55.06 -58.69 12.33
CA GLN A 374 -55.36 -58.85 13.75
C GLN A 374 -56.85 -58.88 13.98
N THR A 375 -57.21 -59.76 14.90
CA THR A 375 -58.49 -59.78 15.57
C THR A 375 -58.33 -59.14 16.93
N PRO A 376 -59.43 -58.73 17.56
CA PRO A 376 -59.43 -58.25 18.94
C PRO A 376 -58.66 -59.15 19.93
N PRO A 377 -58.08 -58.57 20.99
CA PRO A 377 -58.03 -57.13 21.30
C PRO A 377 -56.97 -56.42 20.46
N PHE A 378 -57.32 -55.26 19.85
CA PHE A 378 -56.36 -54.61 18.98
C PHE A 378 -55.23 -53.95 19.77
N PRO A 379 -54.02 -53.93 19.22
CA PRO A 379 -52.87 -53.53 20.00
C PRO A 379 -52.83 -52.03 20.34
N TYR A 380 -53.46 -51.20 19.50
CA TYR A 380 -53.61 -49.75 19.70
C TYR A 380 -54.57 -49.35 20.79
N TRP A 381 -55.10 -50.35 21.44
CA TRP A 381 -55.77 -50.20 22.69
C TRP A 381 -54.71 -50.22 23.78
N LEU A 382 -54.79 -49.22 24.66
CA LEU A 382 -54.00 -49.17 25.87
C LEU A 382 -54.25 -50.46 26.66
N GLU A 383 -53.23 -51.08 27.28
CA GLU A 383 -53.46 -52.32 28.04
C GLU A 383 -54.53 -52.15 29.12
N SER A 384 -54.71 -50.92 29.62
CA SER A 384 -55.77 -50.51 30.55
C SER A 384 -57.17 -50.36 29.93
N ASP A 385 -57.28 -50.24 28.60
CA ASP A 385 -58.50 -49.87 27.89
C ASP A 385 -59.02 -51.03 26.99
N ARG A 386 -58.42 -52.24 27.07
CA ARG A 386 -58.70 -53.39 26.17
C ARG A 386 -60.08 -54.01 26.32
N GLU A 387 -60.61 -54.16 27.54
CA GLU A 387 -61.95 -54.73 27.77
C GLU A 387 -63.04 -53.84 27.18
N VAL A 388 -62.99 -52.54 27.48
CA VAL A 388 -63.94 -51.52 26.98
C VAL A 388 -63.94 -51.45 25.45
N MET A 389 -62.77 -51.64 24.83
CA MET A 389 -62.67 -51.63 23.38
C MET A 389 -63.18 -52.93 22.74
N ASN A 390 -63.21 -54.07 23.47
CA ASN A 390 -63.68 -55.36 22.95
C ASN A 390 -65.21 -55.45 22.85
N GLU A 391 -65.96 -55.01 23.87
CA GLU A 391 -67.44 -54.98 23.83
C GLU A 391 -67.96 -54.09 22.70
N ARG A 392 -67.33 -52.92 22.51
CA ARG A 392 -67.70 -51.98 21.44
C ARG A 392 -67.54 -52.60 20.04
N LEU A 393 -66.55 -53.47 19.88
CA LEU A 393 -66.29 -54.16 18.62
C LEU A 393 -67.34 -55.25 18.31
N GLU A 394 -67.91 -55.94 19.31
CA GLU A 394 -68.95 -56.97 19.09
C GLU A 394 -70.33 -56.39 18.72
N GLU A 395 -70.68 -55.21 19.26
CA GLU A 395 -71.89 -54.46 18.88
C GLU A 395 -71.80 -53.89 17.45
N GLU A 396 -70.59 -53.46 17.05
CA GLU A 396 -70.27 -53.11 15.67
C GLU A 396 -70.57 -54.30 14.74
N LEU A 397 -70.20 -55.54 15.11
CA LEU A 397 -70.38 -56.72 14.26
C LEU A 397 -71.83 -57.23 14.10
N HIS A 398 -72.75 -56.96 15.04
CA HIS A 398 -74.18 -57.36 14.96
C HIS A 398 -75.11 -56.30 14.34
N GLY A 399 -74.55 -55.19 13.82
CA GLY A 399 -75.30 -54.20 13.05
C GLY A 399 -75.92 -53.03 13.84
N ARG A 400 -75.43 -52.71 15.05
CA ARG A 400 -75.99 -51.64 15.93
C ARG A 400 -74.96 -50.54 16.32
N ALA A 401 -74.29 -49.91 15.36
CA ALA A 401 -73.28 -48.85 15.64
C ALA A 401 -73.88 -47.47 15.99
N LEU A 402 -73.20 -46.67 16.84
CA LEU A 402 -73.62 -45.30 17.23
C LEU A 402 -73.25 -44.23 16.15
N PRO A 403 -74.18 -43.34 15.74
CA PRO A 403 -73.91 -42.36 14.67
C PRO A 403 -72.94 -41.19 14.96
N GLY A 404 -72.44 -41.01 16.20
CA GLY A 404 -71.79 -39.75 16.67
C GLY A 404 -70.28 -39.79 17.03
N GLY A 405 -69.63 -40.96 17.02
CA GLY A 405 -68.21 -41.15 17.32
C GLY A 405 -67.76 -40.88 18.78
N PHE A 406 -66.58 -41.37 19.16
CA PHE A 406 -66.11 -41.32 20.56
C PHE A 406 -64.60 -41.12 20.69
N GLN A 407 -64.15 -40.45 21.76
CA GLN A 407 -62.73 -40.23 22.03
C GLN A 407 -62.10 -41.45 22.68
N VAL A 408 -60.93 -41.84 22.19
CA VAL A 408 -60.13 -42.85 22.83
C VAL A 408 -58.69 -42.40 22.91
N ARG A 409 -58.11 -42.86 24.00
CA ARG A 409 -56.68 -42.92 24.19
C ARG A 409 -56.20 -44.06 23.35
N VAL A 410 -55.94 -43.72 22.11
CA VAL A 410 -55.26 -44.64 21.25
C VAL A 410 -53.86 -44.68 21.79
N LYS A 411 -53.55 -45.82 22.38
CA LYS A 411 -52.18 -46.20 22.61
C LYS A 411 -51.57 -46.22 21.23
N ARG A 412 -50.78 -45.21 20.90
CA ARG A 412 -49.87 -45.40 19.81
C ARG A 412 -48.98 -46.55 20.13
N LYS A 413 -48.57 -47.31 19.13
CA LYS A 413 -47.79 -48.51 19.38
C LYS A 413 -46.60 -48.27 20.24
N ASN A 414 -45.96 -47.15 19.90
CA ASN A 414 -44.84 -46.60 20.63
C ASN A 414 -45.21 -46.13 22.05
N GLY A 415 -46.38 -46.53 22.58
CA GLY A 415 -46.80 -46.42 23.96
C GLY A 415 -47.32 -45.06 24.33
N SER A 416 -47.08 -44.03 23.52
CA SER A 416 -47.63 -42.70 23.74
C SER A 416 -49.11 -42.73 23.43
N VAL A 417 -49.83 -41.99 24.23
CA VAL A 417 -51.26 -41.90 24.05
C VAL A 417 -51.51 -40.55 23.46
N PHE A 418 -52.09 -40.53 22.28
CA PHE A 418 -52.72 -39.33 21.76
C PHE A 418 -54.23 -39.51 21.92
N ASN A 419 -54.90 -38.38 22.04
CA ASN A 419 -56.34 -38.40 22.08
C ASN A 419 -56.83 -38.42 20.65
N ALA A 420 -57.46 -39.52 20.28
CA ALA A 420 -58.08 -39.69 18.98
C ALA A 420 -59.60 -39.73 19.15
N ARG A 421 -60.33 -39.44 18.09
CA ARG A 421 -61.79 -39.53 18.03
C ARG A 421 -62.19 -40.44 16.88
N LEU A 422 -62.90 -41.54 17.16
CA LEU A 422 -63.25 -42.60 16.20
C LEU A 422 -64.73 -42.55 15.77
N TYR A 423 -65.04 -43.01 14.55
CA TYR A 423 -66.35 -43.16 13.90
C TYR A 423 -66.41 -44.48 13.12
N VAL A 424 -67.50 -45.28 13.14
CA VAL A 424 -67.56 -46.60 12.46
C VAL A 424 -68.79 -46.75 11.57
N SER A 425 -68.66 -47.46 10.43
CA SER A 425 -69.70 -47.66 9.39
C SER A 425 -69.57 -49.02 8.68
N PRO A 426 -70.64 -49.62 8.12
CA PRO A 426 -70.55 -50.89 7.38
C PRO A 426 -69.90 -50.70 6.00
N LEU A 427 -68.96 -51.56 5.65
CA LEU A 427 -68.35 -51.63 4.32
C LEU A 427 -69.18 -52.56 3.43
N ILE A 428 -69.89 -51.97 2.46
CA ILE A 428 -70.77 -52.68 1.53
C ILE A 428 -70.06 -52.77 0.18
N ASP A 429 -69.99 -53.98 -0.39
CA ASP A 429 -69.45 -54.14 -1.73
C ASP A 429 -70.43 -53.61 -2.79
N ALA A 430 -69.98 -53.60 -4.04
CA ALA A 430 -70.74 -53.05 -5.15
C ALA A 430 -72.12 -53.72 -5.42
N ARG A 431 -72.44 -54.87 -4.81
CA ARG A 431 -73.69 -55.64 -5.01
C ARG A 431 -74.69 -55.49 -3.87
N GLY A 432 -74.47 -54.55 -2.95
CA GLY A 432 -75.34 -54.30 -1.81
C GLY A 432 -75.18 -55.29 -0.66
N HIS A 433 -74.17 -56.17 -0.72
CA HIS A 433 -73.84 -57.10 0.35
C HIS A 433 -72.71 -56.54 1.21
N GLN A 434 -72.84 -56.68 2.52
CA GLN A 434 -71.83 -56.20 3.43
C GLN A 434 -70.61 -57.14 3.47
N THR A 435 -69.40 -56.58 3.37
CA THR A 435 -68.12 -57.32 3.40
C THR A 435 -67.25 -57.00 4.61
N GLY A 436 -67.59 -55.96 5.37
CA GLY A 436 -66.79 -55.54 6.52
C GLY A 436 -67.32 -54.30 7.24
N TRP A 437 -66.47 -53.66 8.04
CA TRP A 437 -66.75 -52.43 8.79
C TRP A 437 -65.60 -51.45 8.69
N MET A 438 -65.87 -50.19 8.31
CA MET A 438 -64.89 -49.14 8.14
C MET A 438 -64.95 -48.12 9.28
N THR A 439 -63.84 -47.92 9.98
CA THR A 439 -63.65 -46.99 11.09
C THR A 439 -62.80 -45.80 10.66
N SER A 440 -63.32 -44.59 10.81
CA SER A 440 -62.57 -43.34 10.67
C SER A 440 -62.07 -42.81 12.03
N MET A 441 -60.94 -42.13 12.11
CA MET A 441 -60.33 -41.67 13.37
C MET A 441 -59.59 -40.34 13.17
N THR A 442 -59.76 -39.39 14.07
CA THR A 442 -59.17 -38.04 13.98
C THR A 442 -58.41 -37.68 15.25
N ASP A 443 -57.19 -37.18 15.10
CA ASP A 443 -56.31 -36.79 16.19
C ASP A 443 -56.62 -35.37 16.63
N ILE A 444 -56.86 -35.19 17.93
CA ILE A 444 -57.16 -33.89 18.55
C ILE A 444 -55.96 -33.30 19.30
N THR A 445 -54.74 -33.64 18.89
CA THR A 445 -53.47 -33.12 19.47
C THR A 445 -53.10 -31.73 18.93
N GLU A 446 -53.56 -31.33 17.73
CA GLU A 446 -53.25 -30.01 17.13
C GLU A 446 -53.67 -28.77 17.98
N PRO A 447 -54.81 -28.77 18.68
CA PRO A 447 -55.14 -27.73 19.67
C PRO A 447 -54.12 -27.62 20.81
N THR A 448 -53.44 -28.72 21.15
CA THR A 448 -52.33 -28.77 22.12
C THR A 448 -51.02 -28.27 21.48
N ARG A 449 -50.81 -28.54 20.19
CA ARG A 449 -49.68 -28.09 19.35
C ARG A 449 -49.67 -26.59 19.09
N ILE A 450 -50.83 -25.91 19.08
CA ILE A 450 -50.91 -24.43 19.00
C ILE A 450 -50.32 -23.80 20.27
N ARG A 451 -50.55 -24.40 21.45
CA ARG A 451 -49.90 -24.02 22.71
C ARG A 451 -48.38 -24.22 22.65
N GLU A 452 -47.93 -25.31 22.04
CA GLU A 452 -46.52 -25.58 21.79
C GLU A 452 -45.90 -24.64 20.74
N GLN A 453 -46.64 -24.26 19.69
CA GLN A 453 -46.18 -23.28 18.69
C GLN A 453 -46.01 -21.88 19.27
N LEU A 454 -46.88 -21.50 20.21
CA LEU A 454 -46.73 -20.25 20.97
C LEU A 454 -45.46 -20.31 21.84
N SER A 455 -45.22 -21.44 22.52
CA SER A 455 -43.98 -21.70 23.27
C SER A 455 -42.74 -21.67 22.37
N ALA A 456 -42.79 -22.32 21.20
CA ALA A 456 -41.68 -22.37 20.25
C ALA A 456 -41.45 -21.02 19.53
N SER A 457 -42.47 -20.17 19.41
CA SER A 457 -42.33 -18.80 18.93
C SER A 457 -41.71 -17.90 20.00
N TYR A 458 -42.11 -18.08 21.27
CA TYR A 458 -41.51 -17.40 22.41
C TYR A 458 -40.03 -17.78 22.58
N GLU A 459 -39.69 -19.08 22.51
CA GLU A 459 -38.30 -19.55 22.52
C GLU A 459 -37.47 -19.01 21.36
N ARG A 460 -38.04 -18.94 20.14
CA ARG A 460 -37.36 -18.35 18.97
C ARG A 460 -37.10 -16.85 19.16
N PHE A 461 -38.08 -16.12 19.67
CA PHE A 461 -37.94 -14.69 19.97
C PHE A 461 -36.85 -14.45 21.03
N THR A 462 -36.89 -15.20 22.14
CA THR A 462 -35.87 -15.15 23.19
C THR A 462 -34.50 -15.52 22.63
N THR A 463 -34.37 -16.58 21.83
CA THR A 463 -33.09 -16.99 21.24
C THR A 463 -32.49 -15.90 20.34
N VAL A 464 -33.30 -15.23 19.53
CA VAL A 464 -32.83 -14.12 18.67
C VAL A 464 -32.33 -12.96 19.51
N LEU A 465 -33.10 -12.52 20.52
CA LEU A 465 -32.69 -11.41 21.39
C LEU A 465 -31.45 -11.73 22.22
N GLU A 466 -31.33 -12.97 22.68
CA GLU A 466 -30.19 -13.49 23.45
C GLU A 466 -28.92 -13.65 22.59
N ALA A 467 -29.05 -13.76 21.27
CA ALA A 467 -27.95 -13.90 20.31
C ALA A 467 -27.55 -12.60 19.61
N LEU A 468 -28.18 -11.46 19.92
CA LEU A 468 -27.77 -10.16 19.38
C LEU A 468 -26.38 -9.77 19.88
N ASP A 469 -25.53 -9.29 18.99
CA ASP A 469 -24.23 -8.67 19.29
C ASP A 469 -24.37 -7.23 19.84
N ALA A 470 -25.52 -6.93 20.44
CA ALA A 470 -25.81 -5.67 21.12
C ALA A 470 -26.45 -5.95 22.48
N ALA A 471 -26.05 -5.20 23.50
CA ALA A 471 -26.66 -5.28 24.81
C ALA A 471 -28.03 -4.60 24.74
N VAL A 472 -29.09 -5.34 25.07
CA VAL A 472 -30.47 -4.88 25.03
C VAL A 472 -31.09 -4.98 26.41
N SER A 473 -31.64 -3.87 26.91
CA SER A 473 -32.39 -3.85 28.17
C SER A 473 -33.65 -2.99 28.08
N VAL A 474 -34.67 -3.40 28.82
CA VAL A 474 -35.96 -2.71 28.94
C VAL A 474 -36.25 -2.54 30.43
N ALA A 475 -36.46 -1.29 30.85
CA ALA A 475 -36.83 -0.96 32.23
C ALA A 475 -38.06 -0.04 32.25
N PRO A 476 -38.96 -0.16 33.24
CA PRO A 476 -39.99 0.85 33.49
C PRO A 476 -39.32 2.14 33.93
N ILE A 477 -39.92 3.28 33.59
CA ILE A 477 -39.38 4.58 34.01
C ILE A 477 -39.47 4.68 35.54
N GLY A 478 -38.35 5.00 36.20
CA GLY A 478 -38.28 5.18 37.66
C GLY A 478 -38.28 3.90 38.48
N SER A 479 -38.21 2.72 37.85
CA SER A 479 -38.15 1.43 38.56
C SER A 479 -36.72 0.87 38.58
N GLU A 480 -36.36 0.24 39.70
CA GLU A 480 -35.09 -0.50 39.84
C GLU A 480 -35.13 -1.91 39.21
N GLU A 481 -36.28 -2.33 38.67
CA GLU A 481 -36.46 -3.67 38.09
C GLU A 481 -36.32 -3.66 36.57
N LEU A 482 -35.57 -4.62 36.01
CA LEU A 482 -35.50 -4.86 34.57
C LEU A 482 -36.69 -5.72 34.11
N LEU A 483 -37.50 -5.19 33.19
CA LEU A 483 -38.55 -5.97 32.52
C LEU A 483 -37.96 -6.99 31.55
N PHE A 484 -36.84 -6.64 30.93
CA PHE A 484 -36.11 -7.51 30.03
C PHE A 484 -34.64 -7.12 29.95
N ALA A 485 -33.76 -8.09 29.88
CA ALA A 485 -32.37 -7.90 29.48
C ALA A 485 -31.90 -9.13 28.74
N ASN A 486 -31.13 -8.96 27.65
CA ASN A 486 -30.52 -10.08 26.95
C ASN A 486 -29.17 -10.49 27.58
N LYS A 487 -28.62 -11.63 27.17
CA LYS A 487 -27.37 -12.19 27.68
C LYS A 487 -26.21 -11.21 27.59
N LEU A 488 -26.10 -10.47 26.50
CA LEU A 488 -24.98 -9.54 26.34
C LEU A 488 -25.07 -8.37 27.33
N TYR A 489 -26.26 -7.83 27.57
CA TYR A 489 -26.46 -6.86 28.65
C TYR A 489 -26.09 -7.46 30.01
N ARG A 490 -26.57 -8.67 30.32
CA ARG A 490 -26.28 -9.32 31.62
C ARG A 490 -24.78 -9.61 31.81
N LEU A 491 -24.06 -9.91 30.74
CA LEU A 491 -22.61 -10.10 30.77
C LEU A 491 -21.83 -8.80 31.00
N TRP A 492 -22.31 -7.69 30.45
CA TRP A 492 -21.63 -6.39 30.57
C TRP A 492 -21.99 -5.65 31.86
N PHE A 493 -23.24 -5.75 32.30
CA PHE A 493 -23.80 -4.88 33.35
C PHE A 493 -24.48 -5.63 34.49
N GLY A 494 -24.53 -6.97 34.45
CA GLY A 494 -25.24 -7.77 35.45
C GLY A 494 -26.76 -7.77 35.27
N SER A 495 -27.48 -8.22 36.30
CA SER A 495 -28.94 -8.38 36.27
C SER A 495 -29.70 -7.15 36.79
N ASP A 496 -29.00 -6.07 37.08
CA ASP A 496 -29.56 -4.90 37.75
C ASP A 496 -29.74 -3.74 36.76
N THR A 497 -30.62 -2.80 37.11
CA THR A 497 -30.92 -1.59 36.31
C THR A 497 -29.77 -0.58 36.28
N VAL A 498 -28.74 -0.73 37.10
CA VAL A 498 -27.62 0.20 37.25
C VAL A 498 -26.92 0.49 35.91
N GLY A 499 -26.64 -0.54 35.10
CA GLY A 499 -26.02 -0.36 33.79
C GLY A 499 -26.91 0.35 32.78
N HIS A 500 -28.21 0.03 32.78
CA HIS A 500 -29.22 0.67 31.95
C HIS A 500 -29.30 2.17 32.24
N LEU A 501 -29.46 2.54 33.51
CA LEU A 501 -29.51 3.94 33.96
C LEU A 501 -28.20 4.68 33.70
N GLY A 502 -27.05 4.03 33.92
CA GLY A 502 -25.73 4.59 33.68
C GLY A 502 -25.49 4.94 32.21
N MET A 503 -25.87 4.04 31.28
CA MET A 503 -25.76 4.30 29.83
C MET A 503 -26.66 5.46 29.39
N VAL A 504 -27.87 5.54 29.92
CA VAL A 504 -28.84 6.61 29.61
C VAL A 504 -28.33 7.97 30.12
N ALA A 505 -27.82 8.02 31.35
CA ALA A 505 -27.27 9.23 31.95
C ALA A 505 -26.02 9.74 31.22
N GLN A 506 -25.08 8.84 30.87
CA GLN A 506 -23.85 9.20 30.15
C GLN A 506 -24.11 9.58 28.69
N ALA A 507 -25.16 9.01 28.09
CA ALA A 507 -25.69 9.41 26.78
C ALA A 507 -26.52 10.71 26.85
N GLY A 508 -26.49 11.48 27.94
CA GLY A 508 -27.09 12.81 28.00
C GLY A 508 -28.63 12.84 27.97
N VAL A 509 -29.29 11.70 28.21
CA VAL A 509 -30.74 11.65 28.45
C VAL A 509 -30.92 11.78 29.97
N PRO A 510 -31.48 12.88 30.49
CA PRO A 510 -31.49 13.12 31.93
C PRO A 510 -32.30 12.04 32.65
N PRO A 511 -31.77 11.42 33.72
CA PRO A 511 -32.61 10.69 34.66
C PRO A 511 -33.53 11.71 35.34
N SER A 512 -34.85 11.55 35.21
CA SER A 512 -35.80 12.33 36.00
C SER A 512 -35.63 11.92 37.47
N ASN A 513 -35.06 12.81 38.28
CA ASN A 513 -34.82 12.64 39.71
C ASN A 513 -36.09 12.13 40.42
N ALA A 514 -36.07 10.89 40.90
CA ALA A 514 -37.05 10.36 41.83
C ALA A 514 -36.41 10.22 43.22
N HIS A 515 -35.99 11.33 43.80
CA HIS A 515 -35.74 11.46 45.24
C HIS A 515 -36.08 12.89 45.65
N ASP A 516 -37.36 13.13 45.93
CA ASP A 516 -37.74 14.14 46.91
C ASP A 516 -38.90 13.57 47.73
N GLU A 517 -38.69 13.45 49.04
CA GLU A 517 -39.65 12.94 50.00
C GLU A 517 -40.76 14.00 50.17
N GLY A 518 -41.95 13.74 49.61
CA GLY A 518 -43.09 14.63 49.83
C GLY A 518 -44.31 14.33 48.97
N LEU A 519 -45.22 13.54 49.54
CA LEU A 519 -46.67 13.48 49.27
C LEU A 519 -47.22 14.38 48.14
N ASP A 520 -47.21 13.90 46.89
CA ASP A 520 -48.34 13.99 45.94
C ASP A 520 -48.01 13.16 44.69
N ASP A 521 -48.81 12.12 44.45
CA ASP A 521 -48.62 11.08 43.43
C ASP A 521 -49.15 11.55 42.06
N VAL A 522 -48.50 12.56 41.47
CA VAL A 522 -48.80 13.02 40.10
C VAL A 522 -47.61 12.71 39.21
N ASP A 523 -47.75 11.65 38.43
CA ASP A 523 -46.83 11.26 37.35
C ASP A 523 -46.57 12.48 36.43
N PRO A 524 -45.32 12.98 36.30
CA PRO A 524 -44.98 14.14 35.46
C PRO A 524 -45.34 13.96 33.98
N TYR A 525 -45.63 12.73 33.56
CA TYR A 525 -45.98 12.35 32.19
C TYR A 525 -47.49 12.09 32.00
N ALA A 526 -48.30 12.17 33.06
CA ALA A 526 -49.74 12.02 32.97
C ALA A 526 -50.37 13.16 32.15
N GLY A 527 -50.73 12.87 30.90
CA GLY A 527 -51.45 13.78 30.01
C GLY A 527 -50.72 14.17 28.71
N LEU A 528 -49.47 13.73 28.52
CA LEU A 528 -48.78 13.86 27.23
C LEU A 528 -49.27 12.77 26.24
N PRO A 529 -49.57 13.11 24.98
CA PRO A 529 -49.94 12.10 23.98
C PRO A 529 -48.80 11.08 23.81
N ILE A 530 -49.08 9.79 23.95
CA ILE A 530 -48.09 8.69 23.87
C ILE A 530 -47.29 8.71 22.55
N ASP A 531 -47.88 9.27 21.49
CA ASP A 531 -47.24 9.44 20.17
C ASP A 531 -46.10 10.48 20.15
N THR A 532 -46.08 11.47 21.05
CA THR A 532 -45.01 12.50 21.06
C THR A 532 -43.73 12.02 21.75
N LEU A 533 -43.84 11.14 22.76
CA LEU A 533 -42.70 10.54 23.47
C LEU A 533 -42.04 9.39 22.68
N THR A 534 -42.81 8.66 21.87
CA THR A 534 -42.30 7.60 20.98
C THR A 534 -41.66 8.15 19.68
N ALA A 535 -41.94 9.41 19.33
CA ALA A 535 -41.41 10.13 18.17
C ALA A 535 -40.16 11.00 18.47
N ALA A 536 -39.75 11.14 19.74
CA ALA A 536 -38.55 11.90 20.10
C ALA A 536 -37.29 11.31 19.45
N GLN A 537 -36.48 12.17 18.82
CA GLN A 537 -35.32 11.78 18.02
C GLN A 537 -34.33 10.92 18.82
N THR A 538 -33.97 9.79 18.21
CA THR A 538 -32.92 8.88 18.66
C THR A 538 -31.58 9.63 18.60
N ALA A 539 -31.08 10.10 19.73
CA ALA A 539 -29.73 10.63 19.81
C ALA A 539 -28.75 9.45 19.77
N ASN A 540 -28.00 9.31 18.67
CA ASN A 540 -26.89 8.38 18.62
C ASN A 540 -25.74 8.98 19.43
N ASN A 541 -25.50 8.43 20.62
CA ASN A 541 -24.43 8.90 21.50
C ASN A 541 -23.39 7.81 21.68
N GLU A 542 -22.15 8.16 21.35
CA GLU A 542 -20.98 7.32 21.54
C GLU A 542 -20.42 7.59 22.93
N ILE A 543 -20.47 6.59 23.81
CA ILE A 543 -19.95 6.68 25.16
C ILE A 543 -18.78 5.71 25.33
N PHE A 544 -17.76 6.13 26.06
CA PHE A 544 -16.72 5.22 26.51
C PHE A 544 -17.08 4.70 27.91
N VAL A 545 -17.10 3.39 28.07
CA VAL A 545 -17.42 2.72 29.32
C VAL A 545 -16.14 2.16 29.95
N PRO A 546 -15.54 2.83 30.96
CA PRO A 546 -14.19 2.51 31.43
C PRO A 546 -14.04 1.10 32.01
N HIS A 547 -15.05 0.61 32.75
CA HIS A 547 -15.00 -0.72 33.36
C HIS A 547 -15.07 -1.87 32.33
N LEU A 548 -15.58 -1.59 31.13
CA LEU A 548 -15.59 -2.54 30.01
C LEU A 548 -14.42 -2.33 29.05
N GLY A 549 -13.75 -1.17 29.11
CA GLY A 549 -12.70 -0.78 28.16
C GLY A 549 -13.22 -0.68 26.73
N LYS A 550 -14.50 -0.31 26.55
CA LYS A 550 -15.19 -0.34 25.25
C LYS A 550 -15.84 0.99 24.92
N TRP A 551 -15.83 1.32 23.63
CA TRP A 551 -16.69 2.35 23.06
C TRP A 551 -18.02 1.74 22.66
N LEU A 552 -19.11 2.29 23.19
CA LEU A 552 -20.46 1.83 22.91
C LEU A 552 -21.25 2.93 22.19
N GLU A 553 -21.92 2.56 21.10
CA GLU A 553 -22.99 3.37 20.53
C GLU A 553 -24.30 3.00 21.24
N VAL A 554 -24.86 3.96 21.99
CA VAL A 554 -26.08 3.77 22.78
C VAL A 554 -27.27 4.43 22.10
N ARG A 555 -28.37 3.68 21.98
CA ARG A 555 -29.66 4.13 21.43
C ARG A 555 -30.77 3.81 22.41
N SER A 556 -31.58 4.81 22.75
CA SER A 556 -32.74 4.65 23.63
C SER A 556 -34.05 4.95 22.92
N ARG A 557 -35.12 4.25 23.30
CA ARG A 557 -36.48 4.46 22.79
C ARG A 557 -37.51 4.15 23.86
N TYR A 558 -38.59 4.92 23.91
CA TYR A 558 -39.74 4.62 24.76
C TYR A 558 -40.73 3.70 24.04
N LEU A 559 -41.34 2.75 24.77
CA LEU A 559 -42.34 1.81 24.28
C LEU A 559 -43.38 1.50 25.36
N THR A 560 -44.54 0.98 24.96
CA THR A 560 -45.57 0.48 25.90
C THR A 560 -45.38 -1.02 26.11
N TRP A 561 -45.27 -1.44 27.38
CA TRP A 561 -45.16 -2.84 27.75
C TRP A 561 -46.51 -3.55 27.70
N VAL A 562 -46.52 -4.89 27.74
CA VAL A 562 -47.73 -5.73 27.61
C VAL A 562 -48.79 -5.47 28.69
N ASP A 563 -48.43 -4.85 29.81
CA ASP A 563 -49.30 -4.45 30.92
C ASP A 563 -49.78 -2.99 30.83
N GLY A 564 -49.42 -2.26 29.77
CA GLY A 564 -49.80 -0.87 29.54
C GLY A 564 -48.85 0.17 30.15
N ARG A 565 -47.79 -0.23 30.86
CA ARG A 565 -46.80 0.71 31.44
C ARG A 565 -45.85 1.26 30.38
N LEU A 566 -45.38 2.49 30.58
CA LEU A 566 -44.34 3.10 29.73
C LEU A 566 -42.96 2.54 30.16
N ALA A 567 -42.23 1.97 29.20
CA ALA A 567 -40.92 1.39 29.40
C ALA A 567 -39.88 2.00 28.45
N GLN A 568 -38.63 2.04 28.88
CA GLN A 568 -37.50 2.50 28.10
C GLN A 568 -36.69 1.30 27.62
N LEU A 569 -36.49 1.20 26.31
CA LEU A 569 -35.61 0.26 25.64
C LEU A 569 -34.26 0.94 25.38
N VAL A 570 -33.17 0.29 25.77
CA VAL A 570 -31.80 0.72 25.51
C VAL A 570 -31.06 -0.38 24.74
N ILE A 571 -30.38 0.03 23.67
CA ILE A 571 -29.54 -0.82 22.84
C ILE A 571 -28.13 -0.23 22.83
N ALA A 572 -27.13 -1.01 23.24
CA ALA A 572 -25.73 -0.60 23.23
C ALA A 572 -24.90 -1.55 22.35
N THR A 573 -24.23 -0.99 21.33
CA THR A 573 -23.43 -1.75 20.35
C THR A 573 -21.95 -1.41 20.51
N ASP A 574 -21.07 -2.41 20.50
CA ASP A 574 -19.61 -2.20 20.58
C ASP A 574 -19.06 -1.65 19.25
N ILE A 575 -18.52 -0.43 19.30
CA ILE A 575 -17.90 0.26 18.16
C ILE A 575 -16.37 0.36 18.28
N THR A 576 -15.77 -0.28 19.29
CA THR A 576 -14.31 -0.28 19.49
C THR A 576 -13.55 -0.79 18.25
N PRO A 577 -13.93 -1.90 17.60
CA PRO A 577 -13.23 -2.38 16.41
C PRO A 577 -13.29 -1.40 15.23
N ARG A 578 -14.39 -0.62 15.14
CA ARG A 578 -14.56 0.40 14.10
C ARG A 578 -13.61 1.58 14.35
N ARG A 579 -13.56 2.09 15.60
CA ARG A 579 -12.66 3.19 15.99
C ARG A 579 -11.20 2.82 15.79
N ASP A 580 -10.79 1.62 16.19
CA ASP A 580 -9.41 1.13 16.02
C ASP A 580 -9.03 1.02 14.54
N ALA A 581 -9.95 0.56 13.69
CA ALA A 581 -9.74 0.48 12.24
C ALA A 581 -9.62 1.86 11.58
N GLU A 582 -10.45 2.83 11.99
CA GLU A 582 -10.39 4.22 11.51
C GLU A 582 -9.07 4.89 11.91
N GLU A 583 -8.59 4.70 13.15
CA GLU A 583 -7.30 5.24 13.61
C GLU A 583 -6.11 4.59 12.90
N GLN A 584 -6.13 3.26 12.71
CA GLN A 584 -5.10 2.55 11.96
C GLN A 584 -5.03 2.99 10.50
N ALA A 585 -6.18 3.21 9.86
CA ALA A 585 -6.25 3.70 8.49
C ALA A 585 -5.68 5.12 8.37
N ALA A 586 -6.00 6.02 9.30
CA ALA A 586 -5.43 7.37 9.34
C ALA A 586 -3.89 7.32 9.52
N ALA A 587 -3.40 6.50 10.44
CA ALA A 587 -1.96 6.33 10.67
C ALA A 587 -1.22 5.73 9.46
N GLN A 588 -1.85 4.80 8.73
CA GLN A 588 -1.30 4.24 7.50
C GLN A 588 -1.26 5.26 6.37
N ALA A 589 -2.30 6.09 6.21
CA ALA A 589 -2.33 7.16 5.22
C ALA A 589 -1.20 8.18 5.45
N ASP A 590 -0.99 8.61 6.70
CA ASP A 590 0.10 9.50 7.09
C ASP A 590 1.48 8.91 6.76
N LYS A 591 1.69 7.62 7.06
CA LYS A 591 2.94 6.91 6.74
C LYS A 591 3.15 6.77 5.24
N ALA A 592 2.11 6.47 4.47
CA ALA A 592 2.17 6.37 3.02
C ALA A 592 2.52 7.72 2.37
N GLN A 593 1.95 8.82 2.87
CA GLN A 593 2.26 10.16 2.37
C GLN A 593 3.71 10.57 2.70
N ALA A 594 4.22 10.21 3.88
CA ALA A 594 5.62 10.44 4.25
C ALA A 594 6.58 9.62 3.38
N ALA A 595 6.27 8.34 3.13
CA ALA A 595 7.06 7.47 2.26
C ALA A 595 7.06 7.96 0.81
N SER A 596 5.91 8.41 0.29
CA SER A 596 5.79 8.98 -1.05
C SER A 596 6.73 10.17 -1.26
N ARG A 597 6.83 11.10 -0.29
CA ARG A 597 7.76 12.25 -0.37
C ARG A 597 9.24 11.82 -0.41
N LEU A 598 9.60 10.78 0.34
CA LEU A 598 10.96 10.23 0.34
C LEU A 598 11.30 9.50 -0.98
N ILE A 599 10.33 8.77 -1.55
CA ILE A 599 10.50 8.07 -2.83
C ILE A 599 10.70 9.08 -3.96
N THR A 600 9.86 10.11 -4.04
CA THR A 600 10.00 11.20 -5.02
C THR A 600 11.34 11.93 -4.87
N MET A 601 11.86 12.10 -3.64
CA MET A 601 13.21 12.63 -3.43
C MET A 601 14.30 11.68 -3.96
N GLY A 602 14.15 10.37 -3.75
CA GLY A 602 15.07 9.35 -4.27
C GLY A 602 15.17 9.40 -5.79
N GLU A 603 14.04 9.59 -6.48
CA GLU A 603 13.98 9.75 -7.94
C GLU A 603 14.63 11.05 -8.42
N MET A 604 14.54 12.12 -7.63
CA MET A 604 15.13 13.44 -7.95
C MET A 604 16.56 13.65 -7.42
N ALA A 605 17.17 12.65 -6.77
CA ALA A 605 18.51 12.76 -6.18
C ALA A 605 19.58 13.14 -7.21
N SER A 606 19.44 12.65 -8.45
CA SER A 606 20.34 13.01 -9.57
C SER A 606 20.21 14.48 -9.98
N SER A 607 18.97 15.01 -10.04
CA SER A 607 18.71 16.43 -10.36
C SER A 607 19.23 17.36 -9.27
N VAL A 608 19.02 17.00 -8.00
CA VAL A 608 19.52 17.75 -6.83
C VAL A 608 21.05 17.77 -6.80
N ALA A 609 21.68 16.62 -7.07
CA ALA A 609 23.13 16.54 -7.18
C ALA A 609 23.65 17.42 -8.33
N HIS A 610 22.94 17.45 -9.47
CA HIS A 610 23.29 18.31 -10.60
C HIS A 610 23.18 19.80 -10.26
N GLU A 611 22.09 20.23 -9.62
CA GLU A 611 21.91 21.63 -9.20
C GLU A 611 22.90 22.08 -8.12
N LEU A 612 23.34 21.19 -7.23
CA LEU A 612 24.36 21.50 -6.22
C LEU A 612 25.78 21.53 -6.81
N ASN A 613 26.07 20.64 -7.75
CA ASN A 613 27.38 20.59 -8.39
C ASN A 613 27.67 21.85 -9.20
N GLN A 614 26.66 22.46 -9.84
CA GLN A 614 26.83 23.69 -10.63
C GLN A 614 27.48 24.87 -9.86
N PRO A 615 26.95 25.36 -8.72
CA PRO A 615 27.58 26.43 -7.96
C PRO A 615 28.90 26.00 -7.34
N LEU A 616 29.06 24.74 -6.91
CA LEU A 616 30.31 24.23 -6.34
C LEU A 616 31.46 24.20 -7.35
N THR A 617 31.19 23.75 -8.58
CA THR A 617 32.16 23.79 -9.68
C THR A 617 32.53 25.23 -10.04
N ALA A 618 31.56 26.15 -10.04
CA ALA A 618 31.83 27.56 -10.29
C ALA A 618 32.74 28.17 -9.21
N ILE A 619 32.50 27.87 -7.93
CA ILE A 619 33.36 28.30 -6.80
C ILE A 619 34.79 27.78 -6.99
N ALA A 620 34.94 26.48 -7.26
CA ALA A 620 36.25 25.86 -7.48
C ALA A 620 37.01 26.52 -8.65
N ASN A 621 36.31 26.80 -9.76
CA ASN A 621 36.90 27.45 -10.93
C ASN A 621 37.33 28.90 -10.64
N TYR A 622 36.51 29.68 -9.94
CA TYR A 622 36.88 31.05 -9.54
C TYR A 622 38.09 31.04 -8.59
N CYS A 623 38.12 30.15 -7.59
CA CYS A 623 39.26 30.01 -6.69
C CYS A 623 40.56 29.63 -7.42
N ASN A 624 40.50 28.64 -8.31
CA ASN A 624 41.66 28.23 -9.11
C ASN A 624 42.14 29.35 -10.05
N GLY A 625 41.20 30.07 -10.68
CA GLY A 625 41.51 31.21 -11.55
C GLY A 625 42.18 32.36 -10.80
N MET A 626 41.67 32.71 -9.62
CA MET A 626 42.29 33.72 -8.74
C MET A 626 43.70 33.28 -8.32
N MET A 627 43.85 32.03 -7.86
CA MET A 627 45.14 31.51 -7.40
C MET A 627 46.20 31.50 -8.52
N SER A 628 45.83 31.12 -9.75
CA SER A 628 46.73 31.15 -10.90
C SER A 628 47.18 32.58 -11.25
N ARG A 629 46.25 33.54 -11.29
CA ARG A 629 46.57 34.94 -11.66
C ARG A 629 47.31 35.70 -10.56
N ILE A 630 47.06 35.39 -9.28
CA ILE A 630 47.86 35.89 -8.15
C ILE A 630 49.30 35.39 -8.26
N LYS A 631 49.51 34.08 -8.47
CA LYS A 631 50.86 33.50 -8.66
C LYS A 631 51.58 34.09 -9.86
N GLY A 632 50.86 34.40 -10.93
CA GLY A 632 51.40 35.06 -12.12
C GLY A 632 51.56 36.58 -12.02
N GLN A 633 51.18 37.22 -10.90
CA GLN A 633 51.16 38.68 -10.73
C GLN A 633 50.39 39.43 -11.83
N THR A 634 49.34 38.81 -12.38
CA THR A 634 48.56 39.32 -13.53
C THR A 634 47.19 39.86 -13.15
N ILE A 635 46.83 39.85 -11.85
CA ILE A 635 45.53 40.30 -11.36
C ILE A 635 45.66 41.62 -10.61
N ASP A 636 44.77 42.56 -10.92
CA ASP A 636 44.57 43.78 -10.14
C ASP A 636 43.59 43.51 -8.98
N ASN A 637 43.67 44.33 -7.92
CA ASN A 637 42.80 44.27 -6.74
C ASN A 637 41.30 44.35 -7.08
N ASP A 638 40.89 45.20 -8.03
CA ASP A 638 39.47 45.33 -8.41
C ASP A 638 38.96 44.05 -9.08
N ALA A 639 39.76 43.45 -9.96
CA ALA A 639 39.44 42.16 -10.59
C ALA A 639 39.40 40.99 -9.58
N LEU A 640 40.26 41.01 -8.57
CA LEU A 640 40.26 40.03 -7.48
C LEU A 640 39.01 40.15 -6.61
N LEU A 641 38.63 41.38 -6.24
CA LEU A 641 37.47 41.66 -5.41
C LEU A 641 36.17 41.25 -6.13
N ALA A 642 36.07 41.53 -7.44
CA ALA A 642 34.95 41.06 -8.27
C ALA A 642 34.84 39.53 -8.36
N ALA A 643 35.97 38.80 -8.40
CA ALA A 643 35.99 37.35 -8.41
C ALA A 643 35.60 36.75 -7.04
N LEU A 644 36.03 37.36 -5.94
CA LEU A 644 35.60 37.02 -4.58
C LEU A 644 34.09 37.24 -4.38
N GLU A 645 33.53 38.36 -4.85
CA GLU A 645 32.09 38.61 -4.81
C GLU A 645 31.29 37.57 -5.59
N LYS A 646 31.74 37.20 -6.79
CA LYS A 646 31.09 36.14 -7.58
C LYS A 646 31.13 34.79 -6.87
N THR A 647 32.25 34.48 -6.22
CA THR A 647 32.42 33.25 -5.43
C THR A 647 31.45 33.23 -4.24
N SER A 648 31.35 34.34 -3.50
CA SER A 648 30.42 34.50 -2.38
C SER A 648 28.96 34.30 -2.81
N LYS A 649 28.55 34.90 -3.93
CA LYS A 649 27.20 34.73 -4.50
C LYS A 649 26.89 33.28 -4.86
N GLN A 650 27.85 32.53 -5.41
CA GLN A 650 27.66 31.10 -5.69
C GLN A 650 27.56 30.25 -4.41
N ALA A 651 28.33 30.58 -3.37
CA ALA A 651 28.24 29.91 -2.08
C ALA A 651 26.87 30.14 -1.41
N GLN A 652 26.36 31.38 -1.44
CA GLN A 652 25.00 31.69 -0.98
C GLN A 652 23.94 30.93 -1.78
N ARG A 653 24.09 30.83 -3.10
CA ARG A 653 23.18 30.06 -3.97
C ARG A 653 23.15 28.57 -3.58
N ALA A 654 24.32 27.97 -3.35
CA ALA A 654 24.41 26.58 -2.88
C ALA A 654 23.72 26.41 -1.51
N GLY A 655 23.92 27.33 -0.58
CA GLY A 655 23.26 27.34 0.73
C GLY A 655 21.72 27.39 0.64
N GLN A 656 21.19 28.24 -0.25
CA GLN A 656 19.74 28.33 -0.50
C GLN A 656 19.16 27.03 -1.09
N ILE A 657 19.89 26.35 -1.97
CA ILE A 657 19.48 25.05 -2.53
C ILE A 657 19.40 24.00 -1.42
N ILE A 658 20.43 23.93 -0.55
CA ILE A 658 20.46 23.01 0.60
C ILE A 658 19.30 23.30 1.56
N GLN A 659 19.01 24.58 1.83
CA GLN A 659 17.94 24.98 2.74
C GLN A 659 16.55 24.57 2.21
N ARG A 660 16.31 24.68 0.90
CA ARG A 660 15.06 24.21 0.25
C ARG A 660 14.90 22.68 0.32
N ILE A 661 15.99 21.94 0.12
CA ILE A 661 15.98 20.48 0.26
C ILE A 661 15.67 20.10 1.71
N ARG A 662 16.32 20.76 2.66
CA ARG A 662 16.13 20.50 4.09
C ARG A 662 14.72 20.85 4.57
N SER A 663 14.11 21.93 4.07
CA SER A 663 12.73 22.31 4.39
C SER A 663 11.70 21.36 3.80
N PHE A 664 11.99 20.73 2.65
CA PHE A 664 11.12 19.72 2.06
C PHE A 664 11.18 18.38 2.84
N VAL A 665 12.34 18.03 3.40
CA VAL A 665 12.54 16.78 4.17
C VAL A 665 12.04 16.89 5.61
N LYS A 666 12.24 18.03 6.27
CA LYS A 666 11.96 18.16 7.69
C LYS A 666 10.50 18.54 7.91
N ARG A 667 9.70 17.62 8.47
CA ARG A 667 8.43 17.95 9.13
C ARG A 667 8.77 18.75 10.40
N SER A 668 9.07 20.03 10.25
CA SER A 668 9.28 20.92 11.39
C SER A 668 7.92 21.50 11.72
N GLU A 669 7.37 21.17 12.89
CA GLU A 669 6.35 22.05 13.48
C GLU A 669 6.97 23.45 13.56
N PRO A 670 6.33 24.49 13.00
CA PRO A 670 6.89 25.84 12.98
C PRO A 670 7.16 26.31 14.42
N ASN A 671 8.33 26.90 14.67
CA ASN A 671 8.65 27.41 16.00
C ASN A 671 7.94 28.76 16.21
N ARG A 672 6.65 28.70 16.59
CA ARG A 672 5.78 29.88 16.68
C ARG A 672 6.12 30.74 17.89
N THR A 673 6.89 31.81 17.66
CA THR A 673 7.21 32.83 18.66
C THR A 673 6.33 34.07 18.48
N PRO A 674 6.10 34.87 19.53
CA PRO A 674 5.53 36.21 19.36
C PRO A 674 6.47 37.05 18.48
N ALA A 675 6.00 37.47 17.32
CA ALA A 675 6.79 38.21 16.34
C ALA A 675 6.12 39.53 15.95
N ASP A 676 6.93 40.60 15.84
CA ASP A 676 6.47 41.89 15.32
C ASP A 676 6.41 41.85 13.79
N VAL A 677 5.26 42.26 13.24
CA VAL A 677 5.01 42.24 11.81
C VAL A 677 5.83 43.30 11.08
N ALA A 678 6.05 44.46 11.71
CA ALA A 678 6.81 45.53 11.06
C ALA A 678 8.28 45.13 10.84
N THR A 679 8.92 44.52 11.84
CA THR A 679 10.29 43.98 11.71
C THR A 679 10.38 42.94 10.58
N MET A 680 9.47 41.96 10.58
CA MET A 680 9.46 40.87 9.60
C MET A 680 9.27 41.37 8.16
N VAL A 681 8.42 42.37 7.97
CA VAL A 681 8.23 43.01 6.65
C VAL A 681 9.48 43.78 6.23
N SER A 682 10.12 44.50 7.16
CA SER A 682 11.37 45.23 6.88
C SER A 682 12.48 44.31 6.39
N GLU A 683 12.69 43.18 7.07
CA GLU A 683 13.70 42.17 6.72
C GLU A 683 13.42 41.55 5.35
N ALA A 684 12.17 41.14 5.08
CA ALA A 684 11.78 40.60 3.79
C ALA A 684 11.95 41.61 2.63
N VAL A 685 11.63 42.88 2.87
CA VAL A 685 11.78 43.97 1.89
C VAL A 685 13.25 44.23 1.58
N GLU A 686 14.12 44.22 2.59
CA GLU A 686 15.56 44.40 2.41
C GLU A 686 16.15 43.28 1.53
N LEU A 687 15.81 42.04 1.84
CA LEU A 687 16.28 40.86 1.12
C LEU A 687 15.76 40.83 -0.33
N ALA A 688 14.46 41.07 -0.52
CA ALA A 688 13.84 41.11 -1.85
C ALA A 688 14.31 42.31 -2.69
N GLY A 689 14.70 43.41 -2.04
CA GLY A 689 15.13 44.65 -2.69
C GLY A 689 16.33 44.46 -3.62
N ILE A 690 17.22 43.51 -3.33
CA ILE A 690 18.39 43.19 -4.17
C ILE A 690 17.93 42.68 -5.55
N GLU A 691 16.97 41.77 -5.59
CA GLU A 691 16.47 41.15 -6.82
C GLU A 691 15.55 42.10 -7.60
N LEU A 692 14.72 42.89 -6.89
CA LEU A 692 13.86 43.92 -7.48
C LEU A 692 14.68 45.02 -8.17
N ARG A 693 15.78 45.50 -7.54
CA ARG A 693 16.71 46.46 -8.14
C ARG A 693 17.40 45.89 -9.39
N ARG A 694 17.83 44.62 -9.34
CA ARG A 694 18.45 43.94 -10.49
C ARG A 694 17.57 43.93 -11.74
N ARG A 695 16.25 43.89 -11.57
CA ARG A 695 15.25 43.83 -12.66
C ARG A 695 14.59 45.18 -12.98
N ASN A 696 15.08 46.27 -12.38
CA ASN A 696 14.53 47.61 -12.51
C ASN A 696 13.04 47.70 -12.15
N VAL A 697 12.63 47.03 -11.07
CA VAL A 697 11.25 47.03 -10.57
C VAL A 697 11.16 47.92 -9.32
N ARG A 698 10.25 48.89 -9.32
CA ARG A 698 10.01 49.77 -8.16
C ARG A 698 9.13 49.06 -7.13
N LEU A 699 9.58 48.98 -5.88
CA LEU A 699 8.77 48.48 -4.77
C LEU A 699 8.13 49.64 -4.02
N ASN A 700 6.80 49.66 -3.98
CA ASN A 700 6.03 50.49 -3.06
C ASN A 700 5.51 49.58 -1.95
N HIS A 701 5.69 49.95 -0.68
CA HIS A 701 5.14 49.17 0.42
C HIS A 701 4.39 50.07 1.41
N TYR A 702 3.33 49.53 1.98
CA TYR A 702 2.51 50.17 2.98
C TYR A 702 2.23 49.19 4.13
N VAL A 703 2.60 49.57 5.34
CA VAL A 703 2.36 48.80 6.56
C VAL A 703 1.50 49.64 7.48
N ALA A 704 0.34 49.11 7.89
CA ALA A 704 -0.53 49.81 8.82
C ALA A 704 0.17 50.06 10.18
N ALA A 705 -0.06 51.22 10.78
CA ALA A 705 0.47 51.54 12.10
C ALA A 705 -0.28 50.73 13.19
N ARG A 706 0.45 50.31 14.24
CA ARG A 706 -0.10 49.60 15.41
C ARG A 706 -0.73 48.23 15.07
N LEU A 707 -0.01 47.41 14.31
CA LEU A 707 -0.39 46.00 14.09
C LEU A 707 -0.19 45.17 15.37
N PRO A 708 -1.09 44.22 15.68
CA PRO A 708 -0.92 43.33 16.82
C PRO A 708 0.20 42.29 16.58
N VAL A 709 0.80 41.81 17.67
CA VAL A 709 1.81 40.75 17.63
C VAL A 709 1.16 39.43 17.20
N VAL A 710 1.81 38.70 16.31
CA VAL A 710 1.33 37.38 15.83
C VAL A 710 2.25 36.26 16.32
N ARG A 711 1.67 35.08 16.59
CA ARG A 711 2.45 33.89 16.99
C ARG A 711 2.86 33.08 15.76
N VAL A 712 4.01 33.38 15.20
CA VAL A 712 4.50 32.77 13.96
C VAL A 712 5.98 32.47 14.03
N ASP A 713 6.48 31.64 13.12
CA ASP A 713 7.90 31.52 12.85
C ASP A 713 8.31 32.66 11.89
N PRO A 714 9.02 33.70 12.36
CA PRO A 714 9.29 34.90 11.56
C PRO A 714 10.09 34.58 10.30
N ILE A 715 11.02 33.64 10.35
CA ILE A 715 11.87 33.24 9.21
C ILE A 715 11.01 32.60 8.11
N LEU A 716 10.06 31.76 8.48
CA LEU A 716 9.19 31.10 7.50
C LEU A 716 8.23 32.09 6.82
N ILE A 717 7.67 33.05 7.56
CA ILE A 717 6.80 34.08 6.96
C ILE A 717 7.60 35.08 6.12
N GLU A 718 8.81 35.46 6.55
CA GLU A 718 9.76 36.24 5.74
C GLU A 718 10.03 35.53 4.40
N GLN A 719 10.27 34.22 4.43
CA GLN A 719 10.49 33.42 3.23
C GLN A 719 9.27 33.41 2.29
N VAL A 720 8.05 33.39 2.83
CA VAL A 720 6.82 33.52 2.02
C VAL A 720 6.80 34.87 1.31
N MET A 721 7.06 35.97 2.03
CA MET A 721 7.06 37.32 1.47
C MET A 721 8.14 37.49 0.39
N VAL A 722 9.37 37.05 0.66
CA VAL A 722 10.48 37.11 -0.30
C VAL A 722 10.15 36.34 -1.58
N ASN A 723 9.56 35.15 -1.46
CA ASN A 723 9.20 34.34 -2.61
C ASN A 723 8.10 35.00 -3.46
N LEU A 724 7.09 35.62 -2.81
CA LEU A 724 6.06 36.37 -3.51
C LEU A 724 6.61 37.60 -4.23
N LEU A 725 7.45 38.40 -3.56
CA LEU A 725 8.09 39.58 -4.15
C LEU A 725 9.00 39.22 -5.33
N LYS A 726 9.74 38.10 -5.23
CA LYS A 726 10.56 37.57 -6.32
C LYS A 726 9.71 37.11 -7.51
N ASN A 727 8.63 36.37 -7.25
CA ASN A 727 7.72 35.92 -8.30
C ASN A 727 7.04 37.10 -9.02
N ALA A 728 6.68 38.16 -8.27
CA ALA A 728 6.15 39.40 -8.81
C ALA A 728 7.17 40.10 -9.73
N ALA A 729 8.43 40.24 -9.29
CA ALA A 729 9.51 40.81 -10.09
C ALA A 729 9.76 40.02 -11.39
N GLU A 730 9.74 38.69 -11.31
CA GLU A 730 9.87 37.79 -12.46
C GLU A 730 8.71 37.93 -13.45
N SER A 731 7.48 38.04 -12.95
CA SER A 731 6.28 38.23 -13.78
C SER A 731 6.34 39.53 -14.58
N ILE A 732 6.83 40.61 -13.95
CA ILE A 732 6.99 41.93 -14.59
C ILE A 732 8.10 41.92 -15.65
N ASP A 733 9.21 41.24 -15.34
CA ASP A 733 10.38 41.14 -16.23
C ASP A 733 10.03 40.36 -17.51
N ILE A 734 9.28 39.25 -17.37
CA ILE A 734 8.77 38.45 -18.51
C ILE A 734 7.74 39.22 -19.33
N ALA A 735 6.97 40.12 -18.72
CA ALA A 735 5.93 40.90 -19.40
C ALA A 735 6.48 42.07 -20.25
N ASP A 736 7.80 42.24 -20.28
CA ASP A 736 8.55 43.28 -21.01
C ASP A 736 7.91 44.68 -20.94
N ARG A 737 7.45 45.04 -19.72
CA ARG A 737 6.80 46.33 -19.50
C ARG A 737 7.82 47.48 -19.60
N PRO A 738 7.42 48.68 -20.08
CA PRO A 738 8.26 49.87 -20.02
C PRO A 738 8.76 50.13 -18.60
N LEU A 739 10.02 50.53 -18.45
CA LEU A 739 10.68 50.73 -17.14
C LEU A 739 9.85 51.59 -16.18
N ALA A 740 9.17 52.62 -16.69
CA ALA A 740 8.31 53.50 -15.90
C ALA A 740 7.05 52.84 -15.29
N ARG A 741 6.65 51.65 -15.77
CA ARG A 741 5.46 50.91 -15.35
C ARG A 741 5.78 49.61 -14.58
N ARG A 742 7.07 49.36 -14.30
CA ARG A 742 7.53 48.20 -13.53
C ARG A 742 7.39 48.50 -12.04
N SER A 743 6.30 48.04 -11.42
CA SER A 743 6.06 48.27 -9.99
C SER A 743 5.45 47.06 -9.29
N VAL A 744 5.91 46.82 -8.06
CA VAL A 744 5.30 45.88 -7.12
C VAL A 744 4.79 46.68 -5.93
N GLU A 745 3.60 46.33 -5.45
CA GLU A 745 3.00 46.91 -4.27
C GLU A 745 2.83 45.86 -3.18
N LEU A 746 3.42 46.09 -2.00
CA LEU A 746 3.23 45.27 -0.80
C LEU A 746 2.34 46.03 0.20
N ARG A 747 1.17 45.50 0.56
CA ARG A 747 0.32 46.07 1.62
C ARG A 747 0.11 45.09 2.75
N VAL A 748 0.26 45.58 3.99
CA VAL A 748 0.01 44.82 5.21
C VAL A 748 -1.02 45.56 6.06
N LEU A 749 -2.19 44.93 6.23
CA LEU A 749 -3.38 45.55 6.81
C LEU A 749 -4.06 44.61 7.82
N PRO A 750 -4.66 45.14 8.91
CA PRO A 750 -5.54 44.35 9.76
C PRO A 750 -6.85 44.03 9.02
N LYS A 751 -7.38 42.81 9.20
CA LYS A 751 -8.60 42.33 8.56
C LYS A 751 -9.36 41.38 9.48
N VAL A 752 -10.69 41.41 9.44
CA VAL A 752 -11.52 40.44 10.14
C VAL A 752 -11.99 39.40 9.14
N ILE A 753 -11.66 38.14 9.40
CA ILE A 753 -11.99 37.00 8.51
C ILE A 753 -12.72 35.96 9.35
N GLU A 754 -13.93 35.57 8.93
CA GLU A 754 -14.75 34.57 9.63
C GLU A 754 -14.96 34.88 11.13
N GLY A 755 -15.02 36.17 11.51
CA GLY A 755 -15.18 36.62 12.90
C GLY A 755 -13.90 36.64 13.75
N GLN A 756 -12.74 36.33 13.18
CA GLN A 756 -11.43 36.39 13.85
C GLN A 756 -10.60 37.58 13.36
N ASN A 757 -9.88 38.21 14.29
CA ASN A 757 -8.88 39.24 13.95
C ASN A 757 -7.69 38.58 13.24
N ALA A 758 -7.31 39.09 12.08
CA ALA A 758 -6.19 38.62 11.29
C ALA A 758 -5.39 39.79 10.70
N ILE A 759 -4.18 39.50 10.25
CA ILE A 759 -3.35 40.43 9.48
C ILE A 759 -3.23 39.87 8.07
N GLU A 760 -3.64 40.66 7.09
CA GLU A 760 -3.53 40.34 5.67
C GLU A 760 -2.27 40.97 5.08
N PHE A 761 -1.49 40.14 4.39
CA PHE A 761 -0.33 40.50 3.59
C PHE A 761 -0.71 40.34 2.13
N SER A 762 -0.51 41.38 1.32
CA SER A 762 -0.84 41.36 -0.10
C SER A 762 0.30 41.90 -0.95
N VAL A 763 0.67 41.13 -1.97
CA VAL A 763 1.67 41.49 -2.98
C VAL A 763 0.98 41.59 -4.32
N GLN A 764 1.01 42.77 -4.90
CA GLN A 764 0.41 43.07 -6.20
C GLN A 764 1.52 43.42 -7.20
N ASP A 765 1.48 42.77 -8.37
CA ASP A 765 2.39 43.01 -9.48
C ASP A 765 1.69 43.63 -10.70
N THR A 766 2.47 44.22 -11.60
CA THR A 766 2.02 44.76 -12.90
C THR A 766 2.44 43.88 -14.09
N GLY A 767 2.57 42.57 -13.85
CA GLY A 767 3.02 41.56 -14.81
C GLY A 767 1.94 41.11 -15.80
N LYS A 768 2.08 39.89 -16.31
CA LYS A 768 1.15 39.28 -17.30
C LYS A 768 -0.07 38.59 -16.68
N GLY A 769 -0.13 38.50 -15.35
CA GLY A 769 -1.11 37.70 -14.62
C GLY A 769 -1.02 36.20 -14.89
N LEU A 770 -2.06 35.46 -14.50
CA LEU A 770 -2.15 34.00 -14.60
C LEU A 770 -3.27 33.59 -15.56
N SER A 771 -3.08 32.57 -16.41
CA SER A 771 -4.20 32.02 -17.18
C SER A 771 -5.16 31.24 -16.26
N PRO A 772 -6.44 31.04 -16.65
CA PRO A 772 -7.39 30.27 -15.85
C PRO A 772 -6.89 28.86 -15.51
N GLU A 773 -6.28 28.17 -16.47
CA GLU A 773 -5.69 26.84 -16.28
C GLU A 773 -4.55 26.80 -15.25
N VAL A 774 -3.76 27.89 -15.18
CA VAL A 774 -2.65 28.02 -14.23
C VAL A 774 -3.18 28.36 -12.84
N MET A 775 -4.31 29.06 -12.73
CA MET A 775 -4.92 29.45 -11.46
C MET A 775 -5.40 28.22 -10.66
N ASP A 776 -6.02 27.25 -11.34
CA ASP A 776 -6.52 26.02 -10.71
C ASP A 776 -5.40 25.12 -10.18
N ARG A 777 -4.23 25.18 -10.82
CA ARG A 777 -3.08 24.30 -10.55
C ARG A 777 -1.95 24.99 -9.79
N LEU A 778 -2.13 26.26 -9.44
CA LEU A 778 -1.09 27.16 -8.90
C LEU A 778 -0.40 26.62 -7.64
N TYR A 779 -1.12 25.84 -6.85
CA TYR A 779 -0.64 25.27 -5.59
C TYR A 779 -0.29 23.78 -5.69
N GLU A 780 -0.38 23.16 -6.87
CA GLU A 780 0.10 21.80 -7.09
C GLU A 780 1.63 21.75 -6.95
N ALA A 781 2.15 20.68 -6.33
CA ALA A 781 3.60 20.49 -6.24
C ALA A 781 4.19 20.24 -7.64
N PHE A 782 5.35 20.84 -7.92
CA PHE A 782 6.10 20.72 -9.18
C PHE A 782 5.43 21.34 -10.42
N PHE A 783 4.33 22.05 -10.26
CA PHE A 783 3.73 22.81 -11.34
C PHE A 783 4.45 24.16 -11.52
N SER A 784 5.04 24.38 -12.70
CA SER A 784 5.64 25.68 -13.05
C SER A 784 5.39 26.04 -14.51
N THR A 785 5.18 27.32 -14.75
CA THR A 785 5.07 27.91 -16.10
C THR A 785 6.41 28.46 -16.60
N LYS A 786 7.51 28.25 -15.84
CA LYS A 786 8.85 28.81 -16.11
C LYS A 786 9.82 27.71 -16.56
N PRO A 787 10.68 27.96 -17.57
CA PRO A 787 11.63 26.97 -18.08
C PRO A 787 12.67 26.50 -17.05
N GLU A 788 13.05 27.36 -16.09
CA GLU A 788 13.98 27.03 -14.98
C GLU A 788 13.26 26.92 -13.62
N GLY A 789 11.93 26.88 -13.60
CA GLY A 789 11.13 26.88 -12.38
C GLY A 789 10.82 25.46 -11.88
N MET A 790 11.33 25.09 -10.70
CA MET A 790 11.04 23.78 -10.09
C MET A 790 9.57 23.56 -9.68
N GLY A 791 8.72 24.61 -9.64
CA GLY A 791 7.30 24.48 -9.27
C GLY A 791 7.04 24.16 -7.78
N ILE A 792 8.05 24.34 -6.93
CA ILE A 792 7.96 24.02 -5.48
C ILE A 792 7.54 25.25 -4.65
N GLY A 793 7.81 26.46 -5.15
CA GLY A 793 7.75 27.70 -4.37
C GLY A 793 6.38 28.05 -3.80
N LEU A 794 5.31 28.04 -4.61
CA LEU A 794 3.98 28.48 -4.18
C LEU A 794 3.25 27.44 -3.32
N ASN A 795 3.47 26.14 -3.58
CA ASN A 795 2.99 25.07 -2.71
C ASN A 795 3.63 25.14 -1.32
N LEU A 796 4.94 25.42 -1.25
CA LEU A 796 5.63 25.65 0.02
C LEU A 796 5.08 26.87 0.75
N CYS A 797 4.84 27.99 0.05
CA CYS A 797 4.23 29.18 0.66
C CYS A 797 2.86 28.86 1.29
N ARG A 798 2.01 28.13 0.56
CA ARG A 798 0.70 27.71 1.06
C ARG A 798 0.82 26.83 2.30
N THR A 799 1.70 25.83 2.26
CA THR A 799 1.94 24.91 3.40
C THR A 799 2.44 25.67 4.63
N ILE A 800 3.35 26.64 4.45
CA ILE A 800 3.84 27.49 5.54
C ILE A 800 2.68 28.31 6.12
N VAL A 801 1.88 28.97 5.29
CA VAL A 801 0.74 29.79 5.75
C VAL A 801 -0.31 28.94 6.48
N GLU A 802 -0.67 27.78 5.95
CA GLU A 802 -1.63 26.85 6.57
C GLU A 802 -1.10 26.30 7.90
N SER A 803 0.21 26.01 7.99
CA SER A 803 0.86 25.64 9.25
C SER A 803 0.84 26.76 10.31
N HIS A 804 0.52 27.99 9.92
CA HIS A 804 0.32 29.14 10.80
C HIS A 804 -1.16 29.49 11.01
N ARG A 805 -2.07 28.55 10.69
CA ARG A 805 -3.53 28.71 10.74
C ARG A 805 -4.07 29.81 9.82
N GLY A 806 -3.30 30.18 8.81
CA GLY A 806 -3.69 31.15 7.79
C GLY A 806 -4.25 30.50 6.52
N ARG A 807 -4.67 31.31 5.56
CA ARG A 807 -4.94 30.88 4.18
C ARG A 807 -4.31 31.84 3.17
N MET A 808 -4.07 31.33 1.97
CA MET A 808 -3.45 32.03 0.85
C MET A 808 -4.38 32.03 -0.37
N GLN A 809 -4.41 33.13 -1.11
CA GLN A 809 -5.25 33.37 -2.29
C GLN A 809 -4.45 34.08 -3.39
N ALA A 810 -4.89 33.88 -4.63
CA ALA A 810 -4.32 34.52 -5.81
C ALA A 810 -5.46 35.00 -6.72
N GLU A 811 -5.35 36.23 -7.22
CA GLU A 811 -6.38 36.85 -8.05
C GLU A 811 -5.73 37.68 -9.17
N ASN A 812 -6.26 37.59 -10.39
CA ASN A 812 -5.85 38.49 -11.47
C ASN A 812 -6.49 39.87 -11.33
N ILE A 813 -5.77 40.89 -11.75
CA ILE A 813 -6.27 42.27 -11.83
C ILE A 813 -6.58 42.58 -13.29
N TYR A 814 -7.81 43.06 -13.53
CA TYR A 814 -8.32 43.35 -14.86
C TYR A 814 -8.51 44.85 -15.08
N ASN A 815 -8.20 45.32 -16.29
CA ASN A 815 -8.61 46.63 -16.78
C ASN A 815 -9.42 46.43 -18.06
N GLY A 816 -10.74 46.29 -17.93
CA GLY A 816 -11.59 45.80 -19.01
C GLY A 816 -11.34 44.31 -19.28
N PRO A 817 -11.16 43.86 -20.54
CA PRO A 817 -10.87 42.46 -20.87
C PRO A 817 -9.41 42.06 -20.62
N ASP A 818 -8.51 43.03 -20.42
CA ASP A 818 -7.07 42.77 -20.34
C ASP A 818 -6.60 42.56 -18.90
N VAL A 819 -5.75 41.55 -18.71
CA VAL A 819 -5.06 41.30 -17.43
C VAL A 819 -3.88 42.25 -17.30
N ILE A 820 -3.90 43.06 -16.24
CA ILE A 820 -2.87 44.07 -15.97
C ILE A 820 -1.90 43.67 -14.84
N GLY A 821 -2.15 42.55 -14.18
CA GLY A 821 -1.29 42.03 -13.11
C GLY A 821 -1.93 40.91 -12.31
N CYS A 822 -1.22 40.46 -11.27
CA CYS A 822 -1.71 39.49 -10.29
C CYS A 822 -1.58 40.05 -8.87
N ARG A 823 -2.50 39.67 -7.99
CA ARG A 823 -2.45 39.90 -6.55
C ARG A 823 -2.40 38.57 -5.83
N PHE A 824 -1.37 38.37 -5.03
CA PHE A 824 -1.28 37.29 -4.06
C PHE A 824 -1.54 37.85 -2.68
N SER A 825 -2.46 37.24 -1.93
CA SER A 825 -2.71 37.60 -0.55
C SER A 825 -2.66 36.38 0.36
N PHE A 826 -2.20 36.58 1.58
CA PHE A 826 -2.34 35.59 2.64
C PHE A 826 -2.65 36.30 3.95
N TRP A 827 -3.31 35.60 4.87
CA TRP A 827 -3.66 36.15 6.17
C TRP A 827 -3.24 35.22 7.30
N ILE A 828 -2.92 35.82 8.45
CA ILE A 828 -2.50 35.13 9.66
C ILE A 828 -3.39 35.59 10.82
N PRO A 829 -4.00 34.66 11.59
CA PRO A 829 -4.86 35.02 12.70
C PRO A 829 -4.06 35.59 13.88
N VAL A 830 -4.62 36.61 14.52
CA VAL A 830 -4.14 37.18 15.78
C VAL A 830 -4.73 36.33 16.91
N LEU A 831 -3.91 35.54 17.57
CA LEU A 831 -4.35 34.73 18.72
C LEU A 831 -4.49 35.65 19.93
N ASP A 832 -5.73 35.93 20.35
CA ASP A 832 -6.00 36.63 21.60
C ASP A 832 -5.44 35.82 22.79
N ALA A 833 -4.63 36.50 23.61
CA ALA A 833 -3.94 35.96 24.78
C ALA A 833 -4.86 35.38 25.87
N ILE A 834 -6.19 35.46 25.71
CA ILE A 834 -7.19 35.06 26.70
C ILE A 834 -7.61 33.58 26.56
N SER A 835 -7.26 32.91 25.46
CA SER A 835 -7.72 31.53 25.20
C SER A 835 -6.73 30.40 25.60
N SER A 836 -5.50 30.72 26.03
CA SER A 836 -4.47 29.70 26.32
C SER A 836 -4.46 29.16 27.75
N VAL A 837 -5.32 29.64 28.65
CA VAL A 837 -5.35 29.15 30.05
C VAL A 837 -6.21 27.88 30.20
N ALA A 838 -7.08 27.55 29.25
CA ALA A 838 -8.02 26.44 29.39
C ALA A 838 -7.48 25.07 28.91
N SER A 839 -6.29 24.99 28.31
CA SER A 839 -5.79 23.75 27.67
C SER A 839 -4.54 23.11 28.28
N ASP A 840 -3.93 23.72 29.31
CA ASP A 840 -2.67 23.22 29.89
C ASP A 840 -2.81 22.53 31.25
N GLU A 841 -4.01 22.46 31.84
CA GLU A 841 -4.23 21.77 33.12
C GLU A 841 -4.52 20.25 33.00
N ALA A 842 -4.69 19.72 31.79
CA ALA A 842 -5.01 18.31 31.60
C ALA A 842 -3.81 17.48 31.10
N LYS A 843 -2.69 17.49 31.84
CA LYS A 843 -1.60 16.50 31.71
C LYS A 843 -0.72 16.46 32.96
N VAL A 844 -1.28 15.94 34.05
CA VAL A 844 -0.48 15.37 35.15
C VAL A 844 -0.40 13.86 34.89
N PRO A 845 0.79 13.23 34.92
CA PRO A 845 0.90 11.80 34.65
C PRO A 845 0.50 10.97 35.88
N ALA A 846 -0.43 10.04 35.67
CA ALA A 846 -0.54 8.76 36.38
C ALA A 846 -0.96 7.69 35.37
#